data_AF-A0A1I2ZFU5-F1
#
_entry.id   AF-A0A1I2ZFU5-F1
#
_cell.length_a   1.000
_cell.length_b   1.000
_cell.length_c   1.000
_cell.angle_alpha   90.00
_cell.angle_beta   90.00
_cell.angle_gamma   90.00
#
_symmetry.space_group_name_H-M   'P 1'
#
loop_
_entity.id
_entity.type
_entity.pdbx_description
1 polymer ?
#
loop_
_entity_poly.entity_id
_entity_poly.type
_entity_poly.pdbx_seq_one_letter_code
_entity_poly.pdbx_strand_id
1 'polypeptide(L)'
;MAIRWGLRGKSALALLLACLIALVPAALIGWQAIDDIRRHFANAYAENYTLLHMQRILAPVSRELALSQRFANSLSTRRWLANETDTRRQADFLEEAEGYRQDFSDHAYFIVANASGNYYFNDAGSANALRPSYRLSSDDPDDRWYFHSVESGKPYNINVNVDTKLGVTNVWFNVIVRDAGRVLGMAGSGLDLSGFLDDFIRSDAQGIMPMIVDRNGALQAYPDAQRIAFSSGANAVSAEREQRVQSLLDTEAQRAALTDVMQQAERAPGTIQTLLATLDGRPRLLSVGYMPELGWLMITALDIQAAQFLAPGWLWGMAGGLALLLACLLLAFIVATNRLIISPLRRLQQSTQAIAGGDYSPQLPVRRHDEIGELSRAFSSMASQVEQHTQQLEDKVRQRTRELEQANARMALAQRQIEDSLEYASIIQRAILPSRQIADSLEHHYGVLWRPRDRVGGDFYVFRATPRGYLLGVVDCAGHGVPGALMTMLARAAIDHAILEAGEDDPAGILNATDRQSRELLREDELPPTIATNMDIGLVWVDRLAGTLAFAGAKMSLYASNGQDLQVQRGAKRAVAQKRRTTYCNVTQPLHAGWTYTLCTDGFLDQAGGEHGFGFGNQRFEAMLVEYAQLPPEQQIARFETELVSYQGELPQRDDITVLSFRLQPSPTPFSEQDTQHRRPAPANPVSPRGEPSQEETPWTC
;
A
#
# COMPACT_ATOMS: atom_id res chain seq x y z
N MET A 1 17.31 -8.49 14.27
CA MET A 1 16.94 -7.74 13.05
C MET A 1 15.80 -8.46 12.35
N ALA A 2 14.56 -7.98 12.47
CA ALA A 2 13.43 -8.56 11.75
C ALA A 2 13.48 -8.11 10.29
N ILE A 3 13.88 -9.00 9.38
CA ILE A 3 13.85 -8.74 7.94
C ILE A 3 12.39 -8.48 7.57
N ARG A 4 12.04 -7.25 7.16
CA ARG A 4 10.69 -6.92 6.69
C ARG A 4 10.50 -7.47 5.29
N TRP A 5 9.99 -8.70 5.21
CA TRP A 5 9.64 -9.33 3.94
C TRP A 5 8.45 -8.60 3.31
N GLY A 6 8.60 -8.12 2.07
CA GLY A 6 7.48 -7.61 1.28
C GLY A 6 6.47 -8.71 0.94
N LEU A 7 5.29 -8.35 0.42
CA LEU A 7 4.22 -9.30 0.07
C LEU A 7 4.75 -10.50 -0.76
N ARG A 8 5.66 -10.22 -1.71
CA ARG A 8 6.39 -11.20 -2.53
C ARG A 8 7.07 -12.30 -1.73
N GLY A 9 7.86 -11.91 -0.74
CA GLY A 9 8.59 -12.87 0.09
C GLY A 9 7.62 -13.71 0.91
N LYS A 10 6.58 -13.08 1.48
CA LYS A 10 5.58 -13.76 2.30
C LYS A 10 4.80 -14.80 1.50
N SER A 11 4.36 -14.47 0.29
CA SER A 11 3.64 -15.40 -0.60
C SER A 11 4.52 -16.56 -1.07
N ALA A 12 5.76 -16.29 -1.44
CA ALA A 12 6.69 -17.33 -1.88
C ALA A 12 7.07 -18.28 -0.73
N LEU A 13 7.30 -17.74 0.48
CA LEU A 13 7.56 -18.54 1.67
C LEU A 13 6.36 -19.43 2.03
N ALA A 14 5.16 -18.87 2.01
CA ALA A 14 3.93 -19.61 2.31
C ALA A 14 3.72 -20.78 1.32
N LEU A 15 3.94 -20.55 0.02
CA LEU A 15 3.85 -21.62 -0.98
C LEU A 15 4.93 -22.69 -0.78
N LEU A 16 6.18 -22.27 -0.53
CA LEU A 16 7.28 -23.21 -0.28
C LEU A 16 6.97 -24.11 0.93
N LEU A 17 6.45 -23.51 2.01
CA LEU A 17 6.06 -24.23 3.22
C LEU A 17 4.90 -25.19 2.96
N ALA A 18 3.89 -24.78 2.18
CA ALA A 18 2.79 -25.66 1.76
C ALA A 18 3.27 -26.83 0.90
N CYS A 19 4.16 -26.59 -0.07
CA CYS A 19 4.78 -27.65 -0.87
C CYS A 19 5.57 -28.63 0.02
N LEU A 20 6.32 -28.13 1.00
CA LEU A 20 7.12 -28.96 1.89
C LEU A 20 6.23 -29.83 2.80
N ILE A 21 5.12 -29.27 3.30
CA ILE A 21 4.10 -30.02 4.05
C ILE A 21 3.46 -31.12 3.18
N ALA A 22 3.20 -30.86 1.90
CA ALA A 22 2.61 -31.86 1.00
C ALA A 22 3.60 -32.94 0.54
N LEU A 23 4.88 -32.61 0.42
CA LEU A 23 5.93 -33.54 -0.04
C LEU A 23 6.27 -34.61 0.98
N VAL A 24 6.23 -34.30 2.28
CA VAL A 24 6.60 -35.27 3.34
C VAL A 24 5.67 -36.50 3.34
N PRO A 25 4.33 -36.36 3.36
CA PRO A 25 3.42 -37.50 3.22
C PRO A 25 3.58 -38.24 1.90
N ALA A 26 3.77 -37.53 0.78
CA ALA A 26 3.94 -38.15 -0.53
C ALA A 26 5.21 -39.01 -0.60
N ALA A 27 6.32 -38.54 0.00
CA ALA A 27 7.56 -39.30 0.09
C ALA A 27 7.40 -40.55 0.97
N LEU A 28 6.69 -40.45 2.09
CA LEU A 28 6.38 -41.59 2.96
C LEU A 28 5.52 -42.64 2.23
N ILE A 29 4.47 -42.21 1.54
CA ILE A 29 3.61 -43.11 0.75
C ILE A 29 4.42 -43.76 -0.39
N GLY A 30 5.25 -42.99 -1.08
CA GLY A 30 6.11 -43.50 -2.15
C GLY A 30 7.11 -44.54 -1.64
N TRP A 31 7.71 -44.31 -0.48
CA TRP A 31 8.62 -45.27 0.17
C TRP A 31 7.90 -46.58 0.50
N GLN A 32 6.70 -46.49 1.10
CA GLN A 32 5.90 -47.66 1.43
C GLN A 32 5.48 -48.44 0.17
N ALA A 33 5.06 -47.74 -0.88
CA ALA A 33 4.68 -48.35 -2.14
C ALA A 33 5.85 -49.09 -2.82
N ILE A 34 7.06 -48.52 -2.82
CA ILE A 34 8.26 -49.18 -3.38
C ILE A 34 8.58 -50.46 -2.61
N ASP A 35 8.46 -50.44 -1.28
CA ASP A 35 8.73 -51.60 -0.44
C ASP A 35 7.71 -52.73 -0.66
N ASP A 36 6.42 -52.38 -0.81
CA ASP A 36 5.36 -53.34 -1.14
C ASP A 36 5.53 -53.92 -2.55
N ILE A 37 5.87 -53.09 -3.53
CA ILE A 37 6.17 -53.52 -4.91
C ILE A 37 7.34 -54.50 -4.91
N ARG A 38 8.43 -54.18 -4.20
CA ARG A 38 9.60 -55.06 -4.10
C ARG A 38 9.24 -56.42 -3.52
N ARG A 39 8.46 -56.46 -2.45
CA ARG A 39 8.00 -57.71 -1.83
C ARG A 39 7.10 -58.52 -2.76
N HIS A 40 6.17 -57.87 -3.46
CA HIS A 40 5.29 -58.53 -4.42
C HIS A 40 6.08 -59.18 -5.57
N PHE A 41 7.02 -58.44 -6.17
CA PHE A 41 7.88 -58.98 -7.22
C PHE A 41 8.83 -60.07 -6.73
N ALA A 42 9.38 -59.94 -5.51
CA ALA A 42 10.21 -60.98 -4.92
C ALA A 42 9.44 -62.30 -4.73
N ASN A 43 8.19 -62.24 -4.23
CA ASN A 43 7.31 -63.40 -4.11
C ASN A 43 7.01 -64.01 -5.48
N ALA A 44 6.52 -63.22 -6.41
CA ALA A 44 6.18 -63.70 -7.75
C ALA A 44 7.39 -64.29 -8.47
N TYR A 45 8.58 -63.68 -8.32
CA TYR A 45 9.80 -64.18 -8.92
C TYR A 45 10.26 -65.50 -8.30
N ALA A 46 10.27 -65.60 -6.96
CA ALA A 46 10.64 -66.84 -6.27
C ALA A 46 9.68 -67.99 -6.58
N GLU A 47 8.37 -67.73 -6.56
CA GLU A 47 7.34 -68.72 -6.92
C GLU A 47 7.49 -69.23 -8.35
N ASN A 48 7.60 -68.32 -9.32
CA ASN A 48 7.78 -68.69 -10.73
C ASN A 48 9.10 -69.42 -10.96
N TYR A 49 10.17 -69.03 -10.27
CA TYR A 49 11.47 -69.70 -10.34
C TYR A 49 11.36 -71.14 -9.83
N THR A 50 10.78 -71.34 -8.64
CA THR A 50 10.57 -72.67 -8.06
C THR A 50 9.71 -73.54 -8.96
N LEU A 51 8.58 -73.02 -9.45
CA LEU A 51 7.66 -73.76 -10.32
C LEU A 51 8.34 -74.18 -11.64
N LEU A 52 9.03 -73.25 -12.31
CA LEU A 52 9.72 -73.53 -13.57
C LEU A 52 10.81 -74.61 -13.39
N HIS A 53 11.60 -74.51 -12.33
CA HIS A 53 12.69 -75.47 -12.08
C HIS A 53 12.17 -76.83 -11.61
N MET A 54 11.09 -76.88 -10.84
CA MET A 54 10.39 -78.14 -10.55
C MET A 54 9.95 -78.84 -11.84
N GLN A 55 9.38 -78.11 -12.81
CA GLN A 55 8.99 -78.68 -14.10
C GLN A 55 10.20 -79.20 -14.90
N ARG A 56 11.33 -78.48 -14.86
CA ARG A 56 12.60 -78.90 -15.50
C ARG A 56 13.18 -80.18 -14.88
N ILE A 57 13.02 -80.39 -13.57
CA ILE A 57 13.42 -81.64 -12.89
C ILE A 57 12.44 -82.76 -13.23
N LEU A 58 11.15 -82.48 -13.10
CA LEU A 58 10.11 -83.49 -13.16
C LEU A 58 10.05 -84.18 -14.53
N ALA A 59 10.23 -83.44 -15.64
CA ALA A 59 10.14 -83.98 -16.99
C ALA A 59 11.14 -85.13 -17.29
N PRO A 60 12.47 -84.97 -17.15
CA PRO A 60 13.43 -86.05 -17.39
C PRO A 60 13.28 -87.19 -16.36
N VAL A 61 13.10 -86.86 -15.08
CA VAL A 61 13.03 -87.87 -14.01
C VAL A 61 11.76 -88.72 -14.12
N SER A 62 10.62 -88.12 -14.49
CA SER A 62 9.37 -88.88 -14.72
C SER A 62 9.45 -89.77 -15.96
N ARG A 63 10.12 -89.33 -17.03
CA ARG A 63 10.40 -90.16 -18.22
C ARG A 63 11.23 -91.40 -17.84
N GLU A 64 12.34 -91.20 -17.13
CA GLU A 64 13.21 -92.29 -16.69
C GLU A 64 12.51 -93.26 -15.73
N LEU A 65 11.71 -92.75 -14.79
CA LEU A 65 10.90 -93.58 -13.92
C LEU A 65 9.88 -94.41 -14.70
N ALA A 66 9.16 -93.80 -15.65
CA ALA A 66 8.15 -94.49 -16.46
C ALA A 66 8.78 -95.58 -17.33
N LEU A 67 9.95 -95.30 -17.94
CA LEU A 67 10.72 -96.30 -18.68
C LEU A 67 11.19 -97.44 -17.77
N SER A 68 11.71 -97.13 -16.58
CA SER A 68 12.15 -98.12 -15.59
C SER A 68 10.99 -99.00 -15.14
N GLN A 69 9.81 -98.43 -14.94
CA GLN A 69 8.59 -99.18 -14.60
C GLN A 69 8.13 -100.09 -15.74
N ARG A 70 8.20 -99.63 -17.00
CA ARG A 70 7.87 -100.46 -18.17
C ARG A 70 8.86 -101.60 -18.33
N PHE A 71 10.15 -101.33 -18.17
CA PHE A 71 11.22 -102.32 -18.20
C PHE A 71 11.04 -103.40 -17.13
N ALA A 72 10.81 -102.99 -15.88
CA ALA A 72 10.58 -103.89 -14.75
C ALA A 72 9.32 -104.76 -14.92
N ASN A 73 8.24 -104.20 -15.48
CA ASN A 73 6.97 -104.90 -15.64
C ASN A 73 6.82 -105.65 -16.98
N SER A 74 7.82 -105.58 -17.85
CA SER A 74 7.80 -106.25 -19.14
C SER A 74 7.60 -107.76 -18.96
N LEU A 75 7.00 -108.39 -19.97
CA LEU A 75 6.70 -109.82 -19.91
C LEU A 75 7.99 -110.65 -19.89
N SER A 76 9.01 -110.23 -20.64
CA SER A 76 10.31 -110.92 -20.68
C SER A 76 11.05 -110.81 -19.35
N THR A 77 11.13 -109.62 -18.74
CA THR A 77 11.75 -109.38 -17.43
C THR A 77 11.11 -110.26 -16.35
N ARG A 78 9.77 -110.28 -16.27
CA ARG A 78 9.07 -111.13 -15.29
C ARG A 78 9.26 -112.62 -15.55
N ARG A 79 9.18 -113.07 -16.81
CA ARG A 79 9.33 -114.50 -17.16
C ARG A 79 10.73 -115.02 -16.87
N TRP A 80 11.75 -114.22 -17.15
CA TRP A 80 13.14 -114.57 -16.86
C TRP A 80 13.42 -114.54 -15.36
N LEU A 81 13.01 -113.50 -14.63
CA LEU A 81 13.20 -113.45 -13.16
C LEU A 81 12.45 -114.56 -12.40
N ALA A 82 11.34 -115.06 -12.93
CA ALA A 82 10.65 -116.21 -12.36
C ALA A 82 11.46 -117.52 -12.47
N ASN A 83 12.36 -117.64 -13.45
CA ASN A 83 13.29 -118.76 -13.60
C ASN A 83 14.59 -118.32 -14.28
N GLU A 84 15.52 -117.81 -13.47
CA GLU A 84 16.78 -117.19 -13.91
C GLU A 84 17.68 -118.13 -14.73
N THR A 85 17.55 -119.45 -14.55
CA THR A 85 18.40 -120.46 -15.20
C THR A 85 17.93 -120.86 -16.61
N ASP A 86 16.78 -120.36 -17.06
CA ASP A 86 16.23 -120.65 -18.40
C ASP A 86 16.92 -119.79 -19.48
N THR A 87 17.81 -120.40 -20.25
CA THR A 87 18.63 -119.73 -21.28
C THR A 87 17.80 -119.14 -22.42
N ARG A 88 16.62 -119.69 -22.74
CA ARG A 88 15.74 -119.13 -23.78
C ARG A 88 15.09 -117.84 -23.30
N ARG A 89 14.56 -117.84 -22.07
CA ARG A 89 13.97 -116.64 -21.47
C ARG A 89 15.00 -115.55 -21.25
N GLN A 90 16.25 -115.92 -20.93
CA GLN A 90 17.36 -114.98 -20.80
C GLN A 90 17.66 -114.29 -22.14
N ALA A 91 17.66 -115.04 -23.25
CA ALA A 91 17.86 -114.48 -24.59
C ALA A 91 16.71 -113.51 -24.99
N ASP A 92 15.45 -113.92 -24.79
CA ASP A 92 14.28 -113.06 -25.05
C ASP A 92 14.31 -111.77 -24.20
N PHE A 93 14.72 -111.90 -22.93
CA PHE A 93 14.92 -110.76 -22.04
C PHE A 93 16.03 -109.83 -22.53
N LEU A 94 17.18 -110.37 -22.92
CA LEU A 94 18.31 -109.57 -23.39
C LEU A 94 17.99 -108.76 -24.65
N GLU A 95 17.25 -109.34 -25.60
CA GLU A 95 16.82 -108.65 -26.81
C GLU A 95 15.89 -107.47 -26.50
N GLU A 96 14.92 -107.66 -25.60
CA GLU A 96 14.02 -106.57 -25.18
C GLU A 96 14.74 -105.52 -24.32
N ALA A 97 15.62 -105.95 -23.41
CA ALA A 97 16.38 -105.08 -22.51
C ALA A 97 17.33 -104.15 -23.25
N GLU A 98 17.91 -104.57 -24.37
CA GLU A 98 18.76 -103.72 -25.21
C GLU A 98 17.98 -102.54 -25.82
N GLY A 99 16.69 -102.73 -26.15
CA GLY A 99 15.82 -101.64 -26.58
C GLY A 99 15.61 -100.60 -25.47
N TYR A 100 15.31 -101.05 -24.25
CA TYR A 100 15.21 -100.15 -23.10
C TYR A 100 16.54 -99.46 -22.79
N ARG A 101 17.67 -100.17 -22.90
CA ARG A 101 19.02 -99.60 -22.70
C ARG A 101 19.27 -98.42 -23.62
N GLN A 102 18.87 -98.50 -24.90
CA GLN A 102 19.04 -97.39 -25.85
C GLN A 102 18.11 -96.20 -25.56
N ASP A 103 16.96 -96.46 -24.94
CA ASP A 103 15.99 -95.41 -24.60
C ASP A 103 16.30 -94.69 -23.26
N PHE A 104 16.94 -95.39 -22.31
CA PHE A 104 17.40 -94.82 -21.03
C PHE A 104 18.48 -93.76 -21.26
N SER A 105 18.41 -92.66 -20.51
CA SER A 105 19.35 -91.53 -20.68
C SER A 105 20.81 -91.92 -20.47
N ASP A 106 21.09 -92.75 -19.46
CA ASP A 106 22.46 -93.22 -19.14
C ASP A 106 22.93 -94.37 -20.04
N HIS A 107 22.08 -94.82 -20.97
CA HIS A 107 22.34 -95.96 -21.83
C HIS A 107 22.71 -97.23 -21.05
N ALA A 108 22.13 -97.40 -19.86
CA ALA A 108 22.41 -98.49 -18.93
C ALA A 108 21.14 -98.98 -18.23
N TYR A 109 21.17 -100.22 -17.72
CA TYR A 109 20.14 -100.75 -16.83
C TYR A 109 20.75 -101.71 -15.82
N PHE A 110 20.03 -101.95 -14.72
CA PHE A 110 20.36 -102.99 -13.76
C PHE A 110 19.15 -103.88 -13.48
N ILE A 111 19.44 -105.12 -13.08
CA ILE A 111 18.45 -106.09 -12.60
C ILE A 111 19.00 -106.86 -11.41
N VAL A 112 18.15 -107.10 -10.43
CA VAL A 112 18.41 -107.97 -9.29
C VAL A 112 17.42 -109.12 -9.31
N ALA A 113 17.92 -110.35 -9.31
CA ALA A 113 17.08 -111.54 -9.15
C ALA A 113 16.89 -111.86 -7.66
N ASN A 114 15.65 -111.81 -7.16
CA ASN A 114 15.38 -111.97 -5.72
C ASN A 114 15.70 -113.40 -5.21
N ALA A 115 15.55 -114.41 -6.06
CA ALA A 115 15.77 -115.81 -5.67
C ALA A 115 17.26 -116.15 -5.46
N SER A 116 18.14 -115.61 -6.29
CA SER A 116 19.58 -115.82 -6.20
C SER A 116 20.29 -114.70 -5.43
N GLY A 117 19.79 -113.47 -5.47
CA GLY A 117 20.50 -112.27 -5.03
C GLY A 117 21.51 -111.76 -6.07
N ASN A 118 21.53 -112.31 -7.29
CA ASN A 118 22.44 -111.84 -8.34
C ASN A 118 22.05 -110.44 -8.81
N TYR A 119 23.03 -109.54 -8.81
CA TYR A 119 22.94 -108.20 -9.38
C TYR A 119 23.57 -108.20 -10.77
N TYR A 120 22.82 -107.75 -11.77
CA TYR A 120 23.20 -107.61 -13.15
C TYR A 120 23.22 -106.13 -13.52
N PHE A 121 24.27 -105.69 -14.20
CA PHE A 121 24.39 -104.34 -14.73
C PHE A 121 24.85 -104.40 -16.18
N ASN A 122 24.23 -103.60 -17.05
CA ASN A 122 24.60 -103.54 -18.46
C ASN A 122 24.56 -102.08 -18.92
N ASP A 123 25.64 -101.64 -19.57
CA ASP A 123 25.85 -100.29 -20.07
C ASP A 123 26.29 -100.32 -21.55
N ALA A 124 26.55 -99.15 -22.14
CA ALA A 124 27.02 -99.05 -23.52
C ALA A 124 28.36 -99.76 -23.77
N GLY A 125 29.19 -99.95 -22.73
CA GLY A 125 30.48 -100.64 -22.82
C GLY A 125 30.39 -102.16 -22.73
N SER A 126 29.29 -102.69 -22.19
CA SER A 126 29.12 -104.11 -21.80
C SER A 126 27.97 -104.80 -22.54
N ALA A 127 27.47 -104.20 -23.63
CA ALA A 127 26.30 -104.63 -24.37
C ALA A 127 26.32 -106.14 -24.75
N ASN A 128 25.19 -106.80 -24.55
CA ASN A 128 24.91 -108.22 -24.90
C ASN A 128 25.61 -109.32 -24.07
N ALA A 129 26.13 -109.03 -22.88
CA ALA A 129 26.64 -110.06 -21.96
C ALA A 129 25.98 -109.98 -20.56
N LEU A 130 24.93 -110.77 -20.32
CA LEU A 130 24.32 -110.86 -18.98
C LEU A 130 25.09 -111.84 -18.08
N ARG A 131 26.08 -111.34 -17.34
CA ARG A 131 26.73 -112.06 -16.24
C ARG A 131 26.45 -111.35 -14.92
N PRO A 132 26.27 -112.08 -13.80
CA PRO A 132 26.14 -111.43 -12.51
C PRO A 132 27.39 -110.58 -12.23
N SER A 133 27.19 -109.29 -11.97
CA SER A 133 28.27 -108.39 -11.57
C SER A 133 28.75 -108.75 -10.16
N TYR A 134 27.80 -108.98 -9.24
CA TYR A 134 28.03 -109.47 -7.88
C TYR A 134 26.73 -110.04 -7.29
N ARG A 135 26.77 -110.54 -6.06
CA ARG A 135 25.62 -111.12 -5.35
C ARG A 135 25.35 -110.33 -4.08
N LEU A 136 24.13 -109.85 -3.92
CA LEU A 136 23.71 -109.04 -2.78
C LEU A 136 23.62 -109.88 -1.50
N SER A 137 24.04 -109.28 -0.38
CA SER A 137 23.96 -109.87 0.96
C SER A 137 23.26 -108.94 1.95
N SER A 138 22.38 -109.48 2.80
CA SER A 138 21.73 -108.70 3.86
C SER A 138 22.71 -108.24 4.96
N ASP A 139 23.86 -108.89 5.05
CA ASP A 139 24.89 -108.61 6.05
C ASP A 139 25.85 -107.49 5.60
N ASP A 140 25.87 -107.14 4.31
CA ASP A 140 26.68 -106.03 3.78
C ASP A 140 25.94 -104.69 3.95
N PRO A 141 26.50 -103.72 4.70
CA PRO A 141 25.91 -102.39 4.82
C PRO A 141 25.63 -101.70 3.49
N ASP A 142 26.45 -101.94 2.45
CA ASP A 142 26.34 -101.31 1.14
C ASP A 142 25.21 -101.90 0.29
N ASP A 143 24.68 -103.07 0.65
CA ASP A 143 23.58 -103.75 -0.06
C ASP A 143 22.20 -103.54 0.60
N ARG A 144 22.16 -102.90 1.78
CA ARG A 144 20.91 -102.70 2.55
C ARG A 144 19.83 -101.95 1.77
N TRP A 145 20.22 -101.11 0.82
CA TRP A 145 19.28 -100.35 -0.02
C TRP A 145 18.30 -101.26 -0.77
N TYR A 146 18.73 -102.44 -1.21
CA TYR A 146 17.89 -103.39 -1.94
C TYR A 146 16.84 -104.00 -0.99
N PHE A 147 17.30 -104.58 0.12
CA PHE A 147 16.42 -105.26 1.08
C PHE A 147 15.42 -104.27 1.70
N HIS A 148 15.86 -103.07 2.07
CA HIS A 148 14.95 -102.03 2.56
C HIS A 148 13.91 -101.61 1.51
N SER A 149 14.32 -101.51 0.24
CA SER A 149 13.37 -101.18 -0.84
C SER A 149 12.32 -102.27 -1.01
N VAL A 150 12.70 -103.54 -0.90
CA VAL A 150 11.77 -104.68 -0.94
C VAL A 150 10.82 -104.70 0.27
N GLU A 151 11.36 -104.49 1.48
CA GLU A 151 10.60 -104.45 2.75
C GLU A 151 9.64 -103.26 2.84
N SER A 152 9.99 -102.12 2.23
CA SER A 152 9.17 -100.90 2.25
C SER A 152 7.78 -101.10 1.65
N GLY A 153 7.57 -102.15 0.84
CA GLY A 153 6.31 -102.45 0.17
C GLY A 153 5.96 -101.49 -0.97
N LYS A 154 6.77 -100.46 -1.23
CA LYS A 154 6.55 -99.50 -2.31
C LYS A 154 6.82 -100.15 -3.69
N PRO A 155 6.12 -99.73 -4.75
CA PRO A 155 6.34 -100.25 -6.10
C PRO A 155 7.71 -99.85 -6.68
N TYR A 156 8.24 -98.71 -6.24
CA TYR A 156 9.57 -98.22 -6.61
C TYR A 156 10.15 -97.34 -5.51
N ASN A 157 11.46 -97.10 -5.59
CA ASN A 157 12.22 -96.19 -4.75
C ASN A 157 13.20 -95.40 -5.63
N ILE A 158 13.38 -94.11 -5.36
CA ILE A 158 14.33 -93.25 -6.08
C ILE A 158 15.41 -92.85 -5.08
N ASN A 159 16.67 -93.16 -5.38
CA ASN A 159 17.78 -92.91 -4.46
C ASN A 159 18.87 -92.07 -5.14
N VAL A 160 19.29 -90.98 -4.49
CA VAL A 160 20.45 -90.18 -4.89
C VAL A 160 21.67 -90.76 -4.21
N ASN A 161 22.64 -91.22 -5.00
CA ASN A 161 23.91 -91.73 -4.48
C ASN A 161 25.09 -91.09 -5.21
N VAL A 162 26.13 -90.73 -4.46
CA VAL A 162 27.42 -90.35 -5.02
C VAL A 162 28.24 -91.61 -5.15
N ASP A 163 28.55 -91.97 -6.38
CA ASP A 163 29.51 -93.04 -6.61
C ASP A 163 30.91 -92.54 -6.21
N THR A 164 31.39 -92.98 -5.04
CA THR A 164 32.68 -92.58 -4.48
C THR A 164 33.88 -93.01 -5.32
N LYS A 165 33.69 -93.91 -6.29
CA LYS A 165 34.76 -94.39 -7.20
C LYS A 165 34.80 -93.60 -8.51
N LEU A 166 33.68 -93.03 -8.93
CA LEU A 166 33.54 -92.31 -10.20
C LEU A 166 33.39 -90.78 -10.03
N GLY A 167 33.07 -90.30 -8.82
CA GLY A 167 32.87 -88.89 -8.54
C GLY A 167 31.62 -88.29 -9.20
N VAL A 168 30.66 -89.14 -9.60
CA VAL A 168 29.40 -88.74 -10.23
C VAL A 168 28.22 -88.95 -9.29
N THR A 169 27.23 -88.05 -9.36
CA THR A 169 25.99 -88.16 -8.59
C THR A 169 24.89 -88.73 -9.47
N ASN A 170 24.49 -89.97 -9.19
CA ASN A 170 23.46 -90.66 -9.96
C ASN A 170 22.16 -90.77 -9.16
N VAL A 171 21.04 -90.64 -9.88
CA VAL A 171 19.71 -90.96 -9.38
C VAL A 171 19.31 -92.33 -9.88
N TRP A 172 19.17 -93.26 -8.95
CA TRP A 172 18.81 -94.64 -9.22
C TRP A 172 17.31 -94.85 -9.12
N PHE A 173 16.70 -95.38 -10.18
CA PHE A 173 15.28 -95.69 -10.27
C PHE A 173 15.04 -97.17 -9.97
N ASN A 174 14.79 -97.49 -8.71
CA ASN A 174 14.67 -98.86 -8.24
C ASN A 174 13.22 -99.34 -8.30
N VAL A 175 12.84 -100.13 -9.31
CA VAL A 175 11.46 -100.64 -9.45
C VAL A 175 11.38 -102.11 -9.03
N ILE A 176 10.43 -102.42 -8.13
CA ILE A 176 10.22 -103.79 -7.65
C ILE A 176 9.45 -104.61 -8.69
N VAL A 177 10.05 -105.70 -9.16
CA VAL A 177 9.41 -106.63 -10.10
C VAL A 177 8.55 -107.62 -9.33
N ARG A 178 7.24 -107.65 -9.62
CA ARG A 178 6.28 -108.55 -8.97
C ARG A 178 5.52 -109.41 -9.99
N ASP A 179 5.16 -110.60 -9.56
CA ASP A 179 4.18 -111.44 -10.26
C ASP A 179 3.20 -112.05 -9.26
N ALA A 180 1.90 -111.84 -9.48
CA ALA A 180 0.82 -112.25 -8.57
C ALA A 180 1.08 -111.94 -7.07
N GLY A 181 1.72 -110.79 -6.76
CA GLY A 181 2.04 -110.35 -5.40
C GLY A 181 3.40 -110.81 -4.85
N ARG A 182 4.04 -111.81 -5.48
CA ARG A 182 5.40 -112.28 -5.12
C ARG A 182 6.47 -111.37 -5.72
N VAL A 183 7.49 -111.01 -4.93
CA VAL A 183 8.67 -110.28 -5.41
C VAL A 183 9.59 -111.24 -6.17
N LEU A 184 9.77 -110.97 -7.46
CA LEU A 184 10.68 -111.72 -8.33
C LEU A 184 12.09 -111.11 -8.36
N GLY A 185 12.18 -109.79 -8.13
CA GLY A 185 13.42 -109.05 -8.26
C GLY A 185 13.22 -107.55 -8.22
N MET A 186 14.23 -106.82 -8.67
CA MET A 186 14.19 -105.39 -8.91
C MET A 186 14.83 -105.09 -10.25
N ALA A 187 14.36 -104.08 -10.96
CA ALA A 187 14.94 -103.63 -12.21
C ALA A 187 14.86 -102.11 -12.29
N GLY A 188 15.78 -101.51 -13.03
CA GLY A 188 15.85 -100.06 -13.11
C GLY A 188 16.99 -99.53 -13.97
N SER A 189 17.13 -98.22 -13.96
CA SER A 189 18.22 -97.47 -14.58
C SER A 189 18.78 -96.42 -13.61
N GLY A 190 19.95 -95.88 -13.95
CA GLY A 190 20.45 -94.61 -13.41
C GLY A 190 20.05 -93.43 -14.30
N LEU A 191 20.15 -92.23 -13.73
CA LEU A 191 20.26 -90.97 -14.45
C LEU A 191 21.44 -90.19 -13.86
N ASP A 192 22.43 -89.85 -14.69
CA ASP A 192 23.51 -88.94 -14.35
C ASP A 192 22.94 -87.54 -14.19
N LEU A 193 22.95 -87.06 -12.95
CA LEU A 193 22.50 -85.73 -12.62
C LEU A 193 23.66 -84.76 -12.39
N SER A 194 24.91 -85.14 -12.61
CA SER A 194 26.08 -84.29 -12.32
C SER A 194 25.99 -82.96 -13.06
N GLY A 195 25.77 -82.99 -14.38
CA GLY A 195 25.61 -81.76 -15.19
C GLY A 195 24.33 -80.99 -14.86
N PHE A 196 23.24 -81.71 -14.60
CA PHE A 196 21.96 -81.10 -14.26
C PHE A 196 21.99 -80.41 -12.89
N LEU A 197 22.59 -81.04 -11.88
CA LEU A 197 22.73 -80.51 -10.53
C LEU A 197 23.73 -79.36 -10.52
N ASP A 198 24.81 -79.41 -11.28
CA ASP A 198 25.71 -78.26 -11.43
C ASP A 198 24.98 -77.06 -12.04
N ASP A 199 24.22 -77.23 -13.13
CA ASP A 199 23.42 -76.16 -13.74
C ASP A 199 22.30 -75.65 -12.81
N PHE A 200 21.71 -76.54 -12.03
CA PHE A 200 20.63 -76.23 -11.09
C PHE A 200 21.14 -75.49 -9.84
N ILE A 201 22.24 -75.97 -9.24
CA ILE A 201 22.83 -75.46 -7.99
C ILE A 201 23.63 -74.18 -8.25
N ARG A 202 24.35 -74.10 -9.37
CA ARG A 202 25.22 -72.97 -9.72
C ARG A 202 24.54 -71.92 -10.59
N SER A 203 23.21 -71.90 -10.64
CA SER A 203 22.44 -70.99 -11.50
C SER A 203 22.98 -69.55 -11.42
N ASP A 204 23.17 -68.90 -12.57
CA ASP A 204 23.66 -67.50 -12.72
C ASP A 204 22.76 -66.44 -12.04
N ALA A 205 21.63 -66.84 -11.44
CA ALA A 205 20.70 -65.94 -10.80
C ALA A 205 21.24 -65.46 -9.43
N GLN A 206 21.67 -64.19 -9.38
CA GLN A 206 22.20 -63.58 -8.17
C GLN A 206 21.19 -63.65 -7.01
N GLY A 207 21.64 -64.21 -5.88
CA GLY A 207 20.88 -64.24 -4.64
C GLY A 207 19.84 -65.36 -4.53
N ILE A 208 19.82 -66.32 -5.46
CA ILE A 208 18.97 -67.52 -5.37
C ILE A 208 19.79 -68.72 -4.93
N MET A 209 19.23 -69.52 -4.02
CA MET A 209 19.81 -70.79 -3.60
C MET A 209 18.74 -71.89 -3.65
N PRO A 210 18.73 -72.72 -4.71
CA PRO A 210 17.80 -73.83 -4.83
C PRO A 210 18.29 -75.06 -4.07
N MET A 211 17.33 -75.83 -3.55
CA MET A 211 17.55 -77.02 -2.74
C MET A 211 16.46 -78.05 -3.06
N ILE A 212 16.81 -79.33 -2.97
CA ILE A 212 15.85 -80.44 -3.04
C ILE A 212 15.91 -81.18 -1.72
N VAL A 213 14.75 -81.47 -1.14
CA VAL A 213 14.63 -82.20 0.13
C VAL A 213 13.60 -83.32 0.03
N ASP A 214 13.71 -84.33 0.90
CA ASP A 214 12.64 -85.29 1.10
C ASP A 214 11.51 -84.72 1.96
N ARG A 215 10.45 -85.52 2.19
CA ARG A 215 9.30 -85.14 3.05
C ARG A 215 9.68 -84.81 4.50
N ASN A 216 10.82 -85.31 4.97
CA ASN A 216 11.31 -85.08 6.33
C ASN A 216 12.29 -83.89 6.40
N GLY A 217 12.60 -83.27 5.27
CA GLY A 217 13.53 -82.15 5.15
C GLY A 217 15.00 -82.56 4.97
N ALA A 218 15.29 -83.83 4.73
CA ALA A 218 16.65 -84.30 4.45
C ALA A 218 17.10 -83.81 3.06
N LEU A 219 18.25 -83.15 2.99
CA LEU A 219 18.78 -82.52 1.78
C LEU A 219 19.20 -83.58 0.75
N GLN A 220 18.54 -83.59 -0.40
CA GLN A 220 18.87 -84.45 -1.55
C GLN A 220 19.79 -83.74 -2.55
N ALA A 221 19.66 -82.41 -2.66
CA ALA A 221 20.54 -81.57 -3.46
C ALA A 221 20.76 -80.23 -2.75
N TYR A 222 22.03 -79.85 -2.57
CA TYR A 222 22.45 -78.63 -1.89
C TYR A 222 23.83 -78.18 -2.41
N PRO A 223 24.14 -76.85 -2.47
CA PRO A 223 25.44 -76.37 -2.95
C PRO A 223 26.67 -76.93 -2.24
N ASP A 224 26.55 -77.16 -0.93
CA ASP A 224 27.58 -77.82 -0.14
C ASP A 224 27.31 -79.33 -0.09
N ALA A 225 28.11 -80.10 -0.81
CA ALA A 225 27.97 -81.55 -0.92
C ALA A 225 28.07 -82.27 0.44
N GLN A 226 28.75 -81.69 1.43
CA GLN A 226 28.88 -82.30 2.77
C GLN A 226 27.56 -82.35 3.54
N ARG A 227 26.58 -81.51 3.15
CA ARG A 227 25.28 -81.44 3.79
C ARG A 227 24.22 -82.33 3.15
N ILE A 228 24.54 -83.00 2.04
CA ILE A 228 23.61 -83.88 1.33
C ILE A 228 23.47 -85.21 2.09
N ALA A 229 22.22 -85.65 2.29
CA ALA A 229 21.87 -86.91 2.92
C ALA A 229 21.93 -88.08 1.92
N PHE A 230 23.15 -88.55 1.62
CA PHE A 230 23.36 -89.75 0.80
C PHE A 230 22.78 -90.99 1.52
N SER A 231 21.88 -91.74 0.88
CA SER A 231 21.15 -92.93 1.42
C SER A 231 19.77 -92.68 2.06
N SER A 232 19.06 -91.64 1.65
CA SER A 232 17.71 -91.33 2.16
C SER A 232 16.66 -92.43 1.90
N GLY A 233 16.85 -93.27 0.87
CA GLY A 233 15.94 -94.35 0.50
C GLY A 233 15.99 -95.60 1.39
N ALA A 234 17.07 -95.79 2.17
CA ALA A 234 17.28 -96.97 3.03
C ALA A 234 17.27 -96.63 4.53
N ASN A 235 17.46 -95.35 4.88
CA ASN A 235 17.81 -94.92 6.22
C ASN A 235 17.25 -93.51 6.53
N ALA A 236 15.98 -93.27 6.25
CA ALA A 236 15.31 -91.99 6.56
C ALA A 236 15.35 -91.61 8.06
N VAL A 237 15.67 -92.55 8.95
CA VAL A 237 15.77 -92.37 10.41
C VAL A 237 17.15 -91.89 10.86
N SER A 238 18.22 -92.03 10.05
CA SER A 238 19.61 -91.75 10.46
C SER A 238 20.27 -90.57 9.76
N ALA A 239 19.55 -89.76 8.98
CA ALA A 239 20.09 -88.49 8.50
C ALA A 239 20.48 -87.61 9.71
N GLU A 240 21.75 -87.20 9.77
CA GLU A 240 22.26 -86.36 10.85
C GLU A 240 21.50 -85.03 10.91
N ARG A 241 21.39 -84.42 12.09
CA ARG A 241 20.64 -83.17 12.29
C ARG A 241 21.11 -82.06 11.34
N GLU A 242 22.38 -82.07 10.95
CA GLU A 242 23.03 -81.09 10.06
C GLU A 242 22.70 -81.28 8.56
N GLN A 243 22.19 -82.45 8.17
CA GLN A 243 21.81 -82.78 6.79
C GLN A 243 20.33 -82.47 6.49
N ARG A 244 19.65 -81.77 7.40
CA ARG A 244 18.26 -81.34 7.26
C ARG A 244 18.17 -79.85 6.99
N VAL A 245 17.24 -79.43 6.13
CA VAL A 245 17.02 -78.02 5.77
C VAL A 245 16.68 -77.15 6.98
N GLN A 246 16.02 -77.71 8.01
CA GLN A 246 15.70 -77.00 9.25
C GLN A 246 16.96 -76.56 10.02
N SER A 247 18.10 -77.23 9.82
CA SER A 247 19.37 -76.83 10.46
C SER A 247 19.94 -75.53 9.93
N LEU A 248 19.54 -75.11 8.72
CA LEU A 248 19.97 -73.86 8.09
C LEU A 248 19.25 -72.63 8.66
N LEU A 249 18.20 -72.84 9.46
CA LEU A 249 17.39 -71.77 10.06
C LEU A 249 17.87 -71.44 11.47
N ASP A 250 17.92 -70.13 11.75
CA ASP A 250 18.47 -69.59 12.99
C ASP A 250 17.60 -69.88 14.22
N THR A 251 16.27 -69.85 14.08
CA THR A 251 15.32 -69.94 15.21
C THR A 251 14.40 -71.16 15.15
N GLU A 252 14.04 -71.69 16.33
CA GLU A 252 13.12 -72.83 16.42
C GLU A 252 11.73 -72.52 15.85
N ALA A 253 11.26 -71.27 16.01
CA ALA A 253 10.00 -70.81 15.43
C ALA A 253 10.02 -70.88 13.89
N GLN A 254 11.13 -70.50 13.26
CA GLN A 254 11.29 -70.61 11.80
C GLN A 254 11.35 -72.07 11.34
N ARG A 255 11.98 -72.96 12.13
CA ARG A 255 12.01 -74.41 11.83
C ARG A 255 10.62 -75.04 11.85
N ALA A 256 9.81 -74.69 12.85
CA ALA A 256 8.42 -75.11 12.93
C ALA A 256 7.60 -74.57 11.74
N ALA A 257 7.74 -73.27 11.43
CA ALA A 257 7.06 -72.64 10.30
C ALA A 257 7.43 -73.27 8.95
N LEU A 258 8.71 -73.59 8.71
CA LEU A 258 9.14 -74.28 7.49
C LEU A 258 8.52 -75.68 7.41
N THR A 259 8.46 -76.40 8.52
CA THR A 259 7.84 -77.74 8.57
C THR A 259 6.35 -77.67 8.22
N ASP A 260 5.62 -76.68 8.76
CA ASP A 260 4.21 -76.45 8.42
C ASP A 260 4.02 -76.12 6.94
N VAL A 261 4.89 -75.27 6.38
CA VAL A 261 4.88 -74.89 4.96
C VAL A 261 5.17 -76.08 4.04
N MET A 262 6.12 -76.94 4.41
CA MET A 262 6.39 -78.19 3.68
C MET A 262 5.16 -79.10 3.67
N GLN A 263 4.49 -79.28 4.83
CA GLN A 263 3.26 -80.08 4.90
C GLN A 263 2.11 -79.47 4.08
N GLN A 264 2.01 -78.14 4.02
CA GLN A 264 1.02 -77.46 3.19
C GLN A 264 1.28 -77.68 1.71
N ALA A 265 2.54 -77.58 1.27
CA ALA A 265 2.95 -77.88 -0.11
C ALA A 265 2.62 -79.32 -0.51
N GLU A 266 2.79 -80.29 0.42
CA GLU A 266 2.40 -81.69 0.18
C GLU A 266 0.89 -81.87 -0.02
N ARG A 267 0.06 -81.13 0.73
CA ARG A 267 -1.41 -81.21 0.63
C ARG A 267 -1.96 -80.56 -0.63
N ALA A 268 -1.22 -79.64 -1.24
CA ALA A 268 -1.62 -78.92 -2.44
C ALA A 268 -0.53 -78.97 -3.54
N PRO A 269 -0.30 -80.14 -4.17
CA PRO A 269 0.67 -80.27 -5.26
C PRO A 269 0.39 -79.28 -6.40
N GLY A 270 1.46 -78.71 -6.97
CA GLY A 270 1.36 -77.70 -8.04
C GLY A 270 1.16 -76.26 -7.56
N THR A 271 0.97 -76.03 -6.25
CA THR A 271 1.02 -74.68 -5.65
C THR A 271 2.35 -74.48 -4.94
N ILE A 272 2.88 -73.26 -5.02
CA ILE A 272 4.10 -72.88 -4.29
C ILE A 272 3.68 -72.18 -3.00
N GLN A 273 4.27 -72.59 -1.90
CA GLN A 273 4.09 -71.95 -0.59
C GLN A 273 5.31 -71.11 -0.26
N THR A 274 5.13 -69.93 0.31
CA THR A 274 6.24 -69.02 0.62
C THR A 274 6.38 -68.76 2.11
N LEU A 275 7.61 -68.60 2.59
CA LEU A 275 7.93 -68.27 3.97
C LEU A 275 9.10 -67.29 4.02
N LEU A 276 8.95 -66.18 4.76
CA LEU A 276 10.09 -65.33 5.09
C LEU A 276 10.85 -65.93 6.26
N ALA A 277 12.13 -66.23 6.08
CA ALA A 277 12.97 -66.84 7.11
C ALA A 277 14.40 -66.28 7.07
N THR A 278 15.14 -66.44 8.17
CA THR A 278 16.54 -66.06 8.23
C THR A 278 17.39 -67.30 7.99
N LEU A 279 18.20 -67.25 6.94
CA LEU A 279 19.09 -68.33 6.52
C LEU A 279 20.51 -67.76 6.45
N ASP A 280 21.44 -68.35 7.22
CA ASP A 280 22.81 -67.88 7.38
C ASP A 280 22.90 -66.39 7.82
N GLY A 281 22.02 -65.96 8.74
CA GLY A 281 21.97 -64.59 9.26
C GLY A 281 21.42 -63.53 8.30
N ARG A 282 20.89 -63.91 7.13
CA ARG A 282 20.24 -63.00 6.17
C ARG A 282 18.75 -63.30 5.99
N PRO A 283 17.89 -62.27 5.89
CA PRO A 283 16.48 -62.48 5.58
C PRO A 283 16.32 -62.96 4.14
N ARG A 284 15.77 -64.15 3.97
CA ARG A 284 15.49 -64.76 2.67
C ARG A 284 14.02 -65.14 2.56
N LEU A 285 13.50 -65.05 1.35
CA LEU A 285 12.21 -65.61 1.01
C LEU A 285 12.39 -67.05 0.56
N LEU A 286 11.81 -68.00 1.29
CA LEU A 286 11.77 -69.40 0.92
C LEU A 286 10.50 -69.66 0.10
N SER A 287 10.64 -70.31 -1.05
CA SER A 287 9.53 -70.83 -1.86
C SER A 287 9.61 -72.34 -1.90
N VAL A 288 8.52 -73.02 -1.58
CA VAL A 288 8.44 -74.46 -1.34
C VAL A 288 7.37 -75.07 -2.24
N GLY A 289 7.75 -76.06 -3.05
CA GLY A 289 6.82 -76.81 -3.88
C GLY A 289 7.07 -78.31 -3.83
N TYR A 290 6.02 -79.11 -3.93
CA TYR A 290 6.09 -80.58 -3.83
C TYR A 290 5.93 -81.26 -5.18
N MET A 291 6.75 -82.29 -5.45
CA MET A 291 6.71 -83.13 -6.65
C MET A 291 6.19 -84.54 -6.28
N PRO A 292 4.89 -84.84 -6.50
CA PRO A 292 4.27 -86.09 -6.04
C PRO A 292 4.91 -87.36 -6.57
N GLU A 293 5.36 -87.36 -7.83
CA GLU A 293 5.93 -88.51 -8.52
C GLU A 293 7.26 -88.95 -7.89
N LEU A 294 8.00 -87.98 -7.34
CA LEU A 294 9.32 -88.17 -6.73
C LEU A 294 9.24 -88.28 -5.20
N GLY A 295 8.20 -87.71 -4.59
CA GLY A 295 8.10 -87.58 -3.14
C GLY A 295 9.07 -86.56 -2.54
N TRP A 296 9.60 -85.65 -3.36
CA TRP A 296 10.55 -84.61 -2.96
C TRP A 296 9.89 -83.23 -2.96
N LEU A 297 10.42 -82.32 -2.14
CA LEU A 297 10.11 -80.90 -2.17
C LEU A 297 11.29 -80.12 -2.74
N MET A 298 10.98 -79.13 -3.57
CA MET A 298 11.94 -78.12 -3.99
C MET A 298 11.78 -76.90 -3.09
N ILE A 299 12.90 -76.43 -2.52
CA ILE A 299 12.96 -75.21 -1.72
C ILE A 299 13.91 -74.24 -2.41
N THR A 300 13.45 -73.02 -2.68
CA THR A 300 14.27 -71.94 -3.25
C THR A 300 14.39 -70.81 -2.24
N ALA A 301 15.61 -70.46 -1.84
CA ALA A 301 15.88 -69.35 -0.94
C ALA A 301 16.36 -68.12 -1.73
N LEU A 302 15.57 -67.06 -1.76
CA LEU A 302 15.84 -65.80 -2.44
C LEU A 302 16.26 -64.70 -1.45
N ASP A 303 17.42 -64.09 -1.65
CA ASP A 303 17.85 -62.87 -0.94
C ASP A 303 17.13 -61.65 -1.54
N ILE A 304 16.15 -61.12 -0.80
CA ILE A 304 15.31 -59.98 -1.20
C ILE A 304 16.14 -58.69 -1.36
N GLN A 305 17.30 -58.60 -0.69
CA GLN A 305 18.16 -57.42 -0.72
C GLN A 305 19.21 -57.49 -1.85
N ALA A 306 19.70 -58.70 -2.15
CA ALA A 306 20.67 -58.90 -3.23
C ALA A 306 20.02 -58.81 -4.62
N ALA A 307 18.76 -59.23 -4.74
CA ALA A 307 18.04 -59.14 -6.00
C ALA A 307 17.69 -57.68 -6.33
N GLN A 308 18.45 -57.09 -7.26
CA GLN A 308 18.24 -55.73 -7.78
C GLN A 308 17.01 -55.69 -8.70
N PHE A 309 15.82 -55.97 -8.18
CA PHE A 309 14.57 -55.96 -8.94
C PHE A 309 14.26 -54.57 -9.54
N LEU A 310 14.82 -53.51 -8.96
CA LEU A 310 14.64 -52.13 -9.39
C LEU A 310 16.01 -51.44 -9.49
N ALA A 311 16.42 -51.05 -10.70
CA ALA A 311 17.66 -50.31 -10.91
C ALA A 311 17.59 -48.95 -10.20
N PRO A 312 18.50 -48.57 -9.27
CA PRO A 312 18.38 -47.33 -8.50
C PRO A 312 18.43 -46.04 -9.34
N GLY A 313 18.84 -46.12 -10.61
CA GLY A 313 18.96 -44.96 -11.50
C GLY A 313 17.65 -44.26 -11.87
N TRP A 314 16.54 -45.01 -12.03
CA TRP A 314 15.26 -44.38 -12.43
C TRP A 314 14.64 -43.55 -11.29
N LEU A 315 14.90 -43.92 -10.03
CA LEU A 315 14.43 -43.19 -8.86
C LEU A 315 15.04 -41.78 -8.78
N TRP A 316 16.34 -41.65 -9.05
CA TRP A 316 17.00 -40.34 -9.11
C TRP A 316 16.50 -39.48 -10.27
N GLY A 317 16.21 -40.09 -11.43
CA GLY A 317 15.58 -39.41 -12.55
C GLY A 317 14.20 -38.86 -12.22
N MET A 318 13.35 -39.65 -11.55
CA MET A 318 12.04 -39.21 -11.08
C MET A 318 12.12 -38.11 -10.02
N ALA A 319 13.04 -38.23 -9.06
CA ALA A 319 13.26 -37.21 -8.04
C ALA A 319 13.73 -35.88 -8.67
N GLY A 320 14.65 -35.93 -9.63
CA GLY A 320 15.10 -34.77 -10.40
C GLY A 320 13.97 -34.14 -11.22
N GLY A 321 13.15 -34.95 -11.89
CA GLY A 321 11.98 -34.49 -12.63
C GLY A 321 10.92 -33.81 -11.75
N LEU A 322 10.65 -34.37 -10.57
CA LEU A 322 9.75 -33.77 -9.58
C LEU A 322 10.29 -32.43 -9.05
N ALA A 323 11.59 -32.36 -8.75
CA ALA A 323 12.24 -31.14 -8.32
C ALA A 323 12.18 -30.04 -9.38
N LEU A 324 12.41 -30.39 -10.65
CA LEU A 324 12.30 -29.46 -11.79
C LEU A 324 10.85 -28.97 -11.95
N LEU A 325 9.87 -29.87 -11.88
CA LEU A 325 8.45 -29.52 -11.97
C LEU A 325 8.03 -28.56 -10.83
N LEU A 326 8.46 -28.83 -9.60
CA LEU A 326 8.24 -27.93 -8.46
C LEU A 326 8.89 -26.57 -8.67
N ALA A 327 10.12 -26.52 -9.18
CA ALA A 327 10.80 -25.27 -9.49
C ALA A 327 10.05 -24.47 -10.58
N CYS A 328 9.57 -25.13 -11.63
CA CYS A 328 8.75 -24.51 -12.67
C CYS A 328 7.42 -23.99 -12.12
N LEU A 329 6.73 -24.75 -11.26
CA LEU A 329 5.48 -24.32 -10.62
C LEU A 329 5.71 -23.12 -9.67
N LEU A 330 6.78 -23.14 -8.88
CA LEU A 330 7.18 -22.01 -8.03
C LEU A 330 7.46 -20.76 -8.88
N LEU A 331 8.22 -20.91 -9.96
CA LEU A 331 8.50 -19.81 -10.88
C LEU A 331 7.21 -19.27 -11.53
N ALA A 332 6.35 -20.15 -12.03
CA ALA A 332 5.06 -19.77 -12.61
C ALA A 332 4.17 -19.05 -11.59
N PHE A 333 4.13 -19.52 -10.34
CA PHE A 333 3.40 -18.87 -9.26
C PHE A 333 3.97 -17.48 -8.94
N ILE A 334 5.29 -17.33 -8.85
CA ILE A 334 5.97 -16.04 -8.63
C ILE A 334 5.64 -15.06 -9.76
N VAL A 335 5.70 -15.52 -11.02
CA VAL A 335 5.34 -14.71 -12.18
C VAL A 335 3.85 -14.34 -12.17
N ALA A 336 2.98 -15.29 -11.84
CA ALA A 336 1.54 -15.10 -11.76
C ALA A 336 1.16 -14.11 -10.65
N THR A 337 1.64 -14.28 -9.41
CA THR A 337 1.39 -13.30 -8.33
C THR A 337 1.94 -11.92 -8.69
N ASN A 338 3.10 -11.85 -9.34
CA ASN A 338 3.64 -10.56 -9.78
C ASN A 338 2.75 -9.87 -10.82
N ARG A 339 2.26 -10.60 -11.82
CA ARG A 339 1.41 -10.04 -12.88
C ARG A 339 -0.04 -9.82 -12.44
N LEU A 340 -0.58 -10.70 -11.62
CA LEU A 340 -2.00 -10.71 -11.24
C LEU A 340 -2.30 -9.84 -10.01
N ILE A 341 -1.36 -9.69 -9.07
CA ILE A 341 -1.62 -8.99 -7.80
C ILE A 341 -0.70 -7.78 -7.64
N ILE A 342 0.61 -7.99 -7.71
CA ILE A 342 1.59 -6.95 -7.31
C ILE A 342 1.68 -5.81 -8.31
N SER A 343 1.76 -6.10 -9.62
CA SER A 343 1.85 -5.06 -10.63
C SER A 343 0.62 -4.14 -10.66
N PRO A 344 -0.63 -4.66 -10.60
CA PRO A 344 -1.83 -3.81 -10.46
C PRO A 344 -1.81 -2.93 -9.21
N LEU A 345 -1.46 -3.48 -8.04
CA LEU A 345 -1.38 -2.71 -6.80
C LEU A 345 -0.32 -1.61 -6.86
N ARG A 346 0.83 -1.88 -7.49
CA ARG A 346 1.89 -0.87 -7.67
C ARG A 346 1.43 0.26 -8.60
N ARG A 347 0.68 -0.05 -9.67
CA ARG A 347 0.10 0.96 -10.55
C ARG A 347 -0.95 1.80 -9.83
N LEU A 348 -1.84 1.16 -9.06
CA LEU A 348 -2.82 1.86 -8.22
C LEU A 348 -2.11 2.81 -7.23
N GLN A 349 -1.07 2.33 -6.55
CA GLN A 349 -0.26 3.16 -5.64
C GLN A 349 0.35 4.39 -6.35
N GLN A 350 0.91 4.20 -7.55
CA GLN A 350 1.49 5.30 -8.33
C GLN A 350 0.42 6.32 -8.75
N SER A 351 -0.75 5.86 -9.22
CA SER A 351 -1.87 6.74 -9.56
C SER A 351 -2.38 7.51 -8.34
N THR A 352 -2.46 6.89 -7.17
CA THR A 352 -2.83 7.58 -5.92
C THR A 352 -1.83 8.68 -5.55
N GLN A 353 -0.51 8.45 -5.74
CA GLN A 353 0.50 9.47 -5.51
C GLN A 353 0.42 10.63 -6.51
N ALA A 354 0.13 10.35 -7.79
CA ALA A 354 -0.08 11.38 -8.80
C ALA A 354 -1.31 12.24 -8.49
N ILE A 355 -2.43 11.62 -8.09
CA ILE A 355 -3.64 12.33 -7.64
C ILE A 355 -3.34 13.22 -6.42
N ALA A 356 -2.56 12.74 -5.45
CA ALA A 356 -2.13 13.54 -4.31
C ALA A 356 -1.22 14.73 -4.70
N GLY A 357 -0.51 14.62 -5.81
CA GLY A 357 0.28 15.69 -6.41
C GLY A 357 -0.52 16.66 -7.30
N GLY A 358 -1.83 16.49 -7.43
CA GLY A 358 -2.70 17.34 -8.25
C GLY A 358 -2.86 16.89 -9.72
N ASP A 359 -2.30 15.74 -10.09
CA ASP A 359 -2.48 15.15 -11.42
C ASP A 359 -3.61 14.10 -11.40
N TYR A 360 -4.79 14.49 -11.86
CA TYR A 360 -5.99 13.65 -11.94
C TYR A 360 -6.11 12.87 -13.26
N SER A 361 -5.18 13.04 -14.21
CA SER A 361 -5.16 12.32 -15.49
C SER A 361 -4.73 10.84 -15.47
N PRO A 362 -4.13 10.23 -14.41
CA PRO A 362 -3.67 8.86 -14.48
C PRO A 362 -4.82 7.88 -14.76
N GLN A 363 -4.73 7.16 -15.88
CA GLN A 363 -5.67 6.11 -16.24
C GLN A 363 -5.51 4.92 -15.30
N LEU A 364 -6.37 4.85 -14.29
CA LEU A 364 -6.52 3.67 -13.46
C LEU A 364 -6.98 2.49 -14.33
N PRO A 365 -6.41 1.29 -14.17
CA PRO A 365 -6.75 0.14 -15.01
C PRO A 365 -8.15 -0.41 -14.65
N VAL A 366 -9.19 0.13 -15.30
CA VAL A 366 -10.60 -0.22 -15.02
C VAL A 366 -11.03 -1.60 -15.58
N ARG A 367 -10.26 -2.19 -16.51
CA ARG A 367 -10.62 -3.43 -17.22
C ARG A 367 -10.39 -4.72 -16.42
N ARG A 368 -10.73 -4.72 -15.13
CA ARG A 368 -10.74 -5.92 -14.28
C ARG A 368 -12.09 -6.14 -13.61
N HIS A 369 -12.46 -7.41 -13.51
CA HIS A 369 -13.71 -7.88 -12.91
C HIS A 369 -13.45 -8.62 -11.58
N ASP A 370 -12.35 -8.30 -10.91
CA ASP A 370 -11.98 -8.78 -9.57
C ASP A 370 -12.07 -7.64 -8.54
N GLU A 371 -11.76 -7.92 -7.27
CA GLU A 371 -11.77 -6.98 -6.15
C GLU A 371 -10.78 -5.81 -6.38
N ILE A 372 -9.68 -6.07 -7.08
CA ILE A 372 -8.71 -5.01 -7.46
C ILE A 372 -9.33 -4.09 -8.52
N GLY A 373 -10.14 -4.63 -9.44
CA GLY A 373 -10.94 -3.88 -10.39
C GLY A 373 -12.02 -3.01 -9.72
N GLU A 374 -12.73 -3.53 -8.72
CA GLU A 374 -13.67 -2.74 -7.91
C GLU A 374 -12.98 -1.60 -7.18
N LEU A 375 -11.84 -1.87 -6.53
CA LEU A 375 -11.05 -0.84 -5.86
C LEU A 375 -10.56 0.23 -6.85
N SER A 376 -10.12 -0.18 -8.05
CA SER A 376 -9.71 0.75 -9.10
C SER A 376 -10.88 1.63 -9.56
N ARG A 377 -12.10 1.07 -9.71
CA ARG A 377 -13.31 1.85 -10.04
C ARG A 377 -13.66 2.87 -8.95
N ALA A 378 -13.63 2.45 -7.68
CA ALA A 378 -13.89 3.35 -6.56
C ALA A 378 -12.88 4.51 -6.51
N PHE A 379 -11.59 4.21 -6.71
CA PHE A 379 -10.54 5.24 -6.80
C PHE A 379 -10.73 6.18 -7.99
N SER A 380 -11.12 5.67 -9.16
CA SER A 380 -11.41 6.52 -10.34
C SER A 380 -12.56 7.48 -10.07
N SER A 381 -13.64 7.00 -9.42
CA SER A 381 -14.78 7.84 -9.07
C SER A 381 -14.37 8.97 -8.12
N MET A 382 -13.54 8.66 -7.12
CA MET A 382 -13.02 9.66 -6.20
C MET A 382 -12.12 10.67 -6.92
N ALA A 383 -11.20 10.22 -7.78
CA ALA A 383 -10.30 11.08 -8.54
C ALA A 383 -11.09 12.10 -9.39
N SER A 384 -12.12 11.64 -10.11
CA SER A 384 -13.00 12.49 -10.91
C SER A 384 -13.80 13.50 -10.07
N GLN A 385 -14.30 13.09 -8.89
CA GLN A 385 -14.98 14.01 -7.98
C GLN A 385 -14.05 15.11 -7.47
N VAL A 386 -12.81 14.77 -7.11
CA VAL A 386 -11.82 15.74 -6.62
C VAL A 386 -11.42 16.70 -7.75
N GLU A 387 -11.22 16.22 -8.97
CA GLU A 387 -10.95 17.07 -10.15
C GLU A 387 -12.10 18.07 -10.39
N GLN A 388 -13.34 17.58 -10.41
CA GLN A 388 -14.52 18.42 -10.63
C GLN A 388 -14.70 19.45 -9.51
N HIS A 389 -14.50 19.07 -8.25
CA HIS A 389 -14.54 20.02 -7.12
C HIS A 389 -13.44 21.08 -7.20
N THR A 390 -12.24 20.70 -7.63
CA THR A 390 -11.11 21.64 -7.79
C THR A 390 -11.41 22.66 -8.89
N GLN A 391 -11.92 22.22 -10.04
CA GLN A 391 -12.34 23.12 -11.13
C GLN A 391 -13.46 24.06 -10.69
N GLN A 392 -14.48 23.55 -10.00
CA GLN A 392 -15.57 24.38 -9.48
C GLN A 392 -15.10 25.43 -8.47
N LEU A 393 -14.13 25.08 -7.62
CA LEU A 393 -13.53 26.03 -6.69
C LEU A 393 -12.73 27.11 -7.42
N GLU A 394 -11.93 26.75 -8.42
CA GLU A 394 -11.18 27.71 -9.23
C GLU A 394 -12.09 28.70 -9.96
N ASP A 395 -13.18 28.21 -10.57
CA ASP A 395 -14.16 29.06 -11.24
C ASP A 395 -14.85 30.01 -10.25
N LYS A 396 -15.19 29.51 -9.06
CA LYS A 396 -15.82 30.31 -8.01
C LYS A 396 -14.87 31.37 -7.43
N VAL A 397 -13.58 31.04 -7.28
CA VAL A 397 -12.54 32.01 -6.91
C VAL A 397 -12.42 33.10 -7.98
N ARG A 398 -12.30 32.73 -9.26
CA ARG A 398 -12.25 33.70 -10.37
C ARG A 398 -13.47 34.62 -10.41
N GLN A 399 -14.67 34.05 -10.21
CA GLN A 399 -15.90 34.83 -10.17
C GLN A 399 -15.88 35.84 -9.00
N ARG A 400 -15.53 35.39 -7.79
CA ARG A 400 -15.47 36.26 -6.61
C ARG A 400 -14.41 37.34 -6.72
N THR A 401 -13.25 37.05 -7.30
CA THR A 401 -12.21 38.06 -7.56
C THR A 401 -12.74 39.16 -8.48
N ARG A 402 -13.44 38.80 -9.57
CA ARG A 402 -14.04 39.80 -10.48
C ARG A 402 -15.13 40.63 -9.82
N GLU A 403 -16.00 40.02 -9.02
CA GLU A 403 -17.03 40.74 -8.25
C GLU A 403 -16.40 41.75 -7.28
N LEU A 404 -15.31 41.36 -6.62
CA LEU A 404 -14.59 42.21 -5.68
C LEU A 404 -13.89 43.38 -6.37
N GLU A 405 -13.22 43.15 -7.50
CA GLU A 405 -12.59 44.20 -8.31
C GLU A 405 -13.62 45.24 -8.79
N GLN A 406 -14.79 44.78 -9.24
CA GLN A 406 -15.87 45.67 -9.67
C GLN A 406 -16.45 46.49 -8.52
N ALA A 407 -16.61 45.89 -7.33
CA ALA A 407 -17.07 46.62 -6.15
C ALA A 407 -16.07 47.70 -5.71
N ASN A 408 -14.78 47.38 -5.69
CA ASN A 408 -13.72 48.34 -5.36
C ASN A 408 -13.67 49.50 -6.36
N ALA A 409 -13.78 49.22 -7.66
CA ALA A 409 -13.79 50.26 -8.69
C ALA A 409 -14.99 51.22 -8.52
N ARG A 410 -16.19 50.70 -8.22
CA ARG A 410 -17.38 51.53 -7.96
C ARG A 410 -17.21 52.40 -6.71
N MET A 411 -16.63 51.84 -5.64
CA MET A 411 -16.39 52.58 -4.41
C MET A 411 -15.42 53.75 -4.62
N ALA A 412 -14.31 53.51 -5.31
CA ALA A 412 -13.32 54.55 -5.61
C ALA A 412 -13.91 55.69 -6.47
N LEU A 413 -14.75 55.36 -7.45
CA LEU A 413 -15.45 56.36 -8.28
C LEU A 413 -16.42 57.21 -7.45
N ALA A 414 -17.20 56.58 -6.56
CA ALA A 414 -18.14 57.31 -5.71
C ALA A 414 -17.44 58.25 -4.72
N GLN A 415 -16.31 57.83 -4.13
CA GLN A 415 -15.50 58.69 -3.24
C GLN A 415 -15.00 59.94 -3.98
N ARG A 416 -14.45 59.74 -5.18
CA ARG A 416 -13.95 60.85 -6.01
C ARG A 416 -15.06 61.86 -6.35
N GLN A 417 -16.25 61.39 -6.70
CA GLN A 417 -17.40 62.27 -6.98
C GLN A 417 -17.83 63.11 -5.77
N ILE A 418 -17.77 62.55 -4.55
CA ILE A 418 -18.08 63.28 -3.33
C ILE A 418 -17.01 64.35 -3.07
N GLU A 419 -15.73 64.00 -3.20
CA GLU A 419 -14.62 64.95 -3.03
C GLU A 419 -14.71 66.13 -4.00
N ASP A 420 -14.96 65.86 -5.29
CA ASP A 420 -15.12 66.91 -6.31
C ASP A 420 -16.31 67.83 -5.99
N SER A 421 -17.41 67.28 -5.46
CA SER A 421 -18.59 68.06 -5.08
C SER A 421 -18.34 68.96 -3.86
N LEU A 422 -17.56 68.48 -2.89
CA LEU A 422 -17.19 69.26 -1.71
C LEU A 422 -16.17 70.36 -2.03
N GLU A 423 -15.25 70.12 -2.96
CA GLU A 423 -14.34 71.15 -3.49
C GLU A 423 -15.14 72.29 -4.16
N TYR A 424 -16.12 71.94 -5.00
CA TYR A 424 -16.99 72.93 -5.62
C TYR A 424 -17.79 73.75 -4.60
N ALA A 425 -18.31 73.12 -3.55
CA ALA A 425 -19.01 73.83 -2.46
C ALA A 425 -18.09 74.81 -1.71
N SER A 426 -16.80 74.47 -1.51
CA SER A 426 -15.81 75.35 -0.88
C SER A 426 -15.57 76.64 -1.68
N ILE A 427 -15.54 76.52 -3.01
CA ILE A 427 -15.43 77.69 -3.90
C ILE A 427 -16.62 78.63 -3.71
N ILE A 428 -17.84 78.10 -3.64
CA ILE A 428 -19.05 78.91 -3.39
C ILE A 428 -18.98 79.60 -2.03
N GLN A 429 -18.59 78.88 -0.97
CA GLN A 429 -18.51 79.45 0.37
C GLN A 429 -17.44 80.54 0.47
N ARG A 430 -16.28 80.37 -0.17
CA ARG A 430 -15.25 81.43 -0.21
C ARG A 430 -15.73 82.68 -0.93
N ALA A 431 -16.57 82.53 -1.96
CA ALA A 431 -17.08 83.66 -2.74
C ALA A 431 -18.03 84.59 -1.95
N ILE A 432 -18.67 84.10 -0.87
CA ILE A 432 -19.54 84.95 -0.03
C ILE A 432 -18.76 85.77 1.02
N LEU A 433 -17.51 85.43 1.28
CA LEU A 433 -16.68 86.11 2.28
C LEU A 433 -16.27 87.50 1.76
N PRO A 434 -16.37 88.56 2.57
CA PRO A 434 -16.09 89.92 2.14
C PRO A 434 -14.58 90.25 2.09
N SER A 435 -13.72 89.27 1.76
CA SER A 435 -12.25 89.39 1.83
C SER A 435 -11.70 90.56 1.01
N ARG A 436 -12.29 90.80 -0.17
CA ARG A 436 -11.92 91.95 -1.02
C ARG A 436 -12.41 93.29 -0.44
N GLN A 437 -13.64 93.34 0.06
CA GLN A 437 -14.24 94.58 0.58
C GLN A 437 -13.51 95.08 1.82
N ILE A 438 -13.13 94.16 2.72
CA ILE A 438 -12.37 94.50 3.93
C ILE A 438 -10.94 94.92 3.58
N ALA A 439 -10.29 94.24 2.62
CA ALA A 439 -8.97 94.61 2.13
C ALA A 439 -8.94 96.03 1.54
N ASP A 440 -9.90 96.35 0.68
CA ASP A 440 -9.99 97.65 0.01
C ASP A 440 -10.31 98.79 1.00
N SER A 441 -10.93 98.49 2.16
CA SER A 441 -11.40 99.51 3.11
C SER A 441 -10.50 99.71 4.34
N LEU A 442 -9.80 98.67 4.79
CA LEU A 442 -8.96 98.69 5.99
C LEU A 442 -7.47 98.48 5.70
N GLU A 443 -7.08 98.14 4.46
CA GLU A 443 -5.69 97.92 4.05
C GLU A 443 -4.95 97.01 5.06
N HIS A 444 -3.88 97.47 5.69
CA HIS A 444 -3.09 96.67 6.65
C HIS A 444 -3.59 96.73 8.11
N HIS A 445 -4.78 97.29 8.34
CA HIS A 445 -5.35 97.50 9.68
C HIS A 445 -6.35 96.42 10.10
N TYR A 446 -6.35 95.27 9.44
CA TYR A 446 -7.16 94.12 9.79
C TYR A 446 -6.37 92.81 9.61
N GLY A 447 -6.85 91.73 10.21
CA GLY A 447 -6.36 90.39 9.98
C GLY A 447 -7.51 89.40 10.15
N VAL A 448 -7.57 88.37 9.30
CA VAL A 448 -8.57 87.31 9.38
C VAL A 448 -7.90 85.94 9.33
N LEU A 449 -8.16 85.10 10.32
CA LEU A 449 -8.00 83.66 10.24
C LEU A 449 -9.39 83.08 9.95
N TRP A 450 -9.54 82.33 8.86
CA TRP A 450 -10.75 81.58 8.57
C TRP A 450 -10.34 80.19 8.08
N ARG A 451 -10.65 79.17 8.88
CA ARG A 451 -10.21 77.80 8.66
C ARG A 451 -11.35 76.83 9.00
N PRO A 452 -12.11 76.40 7.99
CA PRO A 452 -13.09 75.33 8.16
C PRO A 452 -12.44 74.03 8.64
N ARG A 453 -13.19 73.21 9.36
CA ARG A 453 -12.78 71.90 9.86
C ARG A 453 -12.74 70.86 8.74
N ASP A 454 -13.76 70.88 7.89
CA ASP A 454 -13.87 70.05 6.69
C ASP A 454 -13.55 70.93 5.44
N ARG A 455 -13.96 70.53 4.23
CA ARG A 455 -13.78 71.38 3.02
C ARG A 455 -14.62 72.68 3.06
N VAL A 456 -15.71 72.65 3.82
CA VAL A 456 -16.66 73.75 4.06
C VAL A 456 -17.05 73.74 5.55
N GLY A 457 -17.46 74.88 6.10
CA GLY A 457 -17.74 75.04 7.54
C GLY A 457 -19.02 75.84 7.85
N GLY A 458 -19.37 76.00 9.12
CA GLY A 458 -20.46 76.88 9.60
C GLY A 458 -20.02 78.35 9.76
N ASP A 459 -18.74 78.59 9.95
CA ASP A 459 -18.16 79.91 10.21
C ASP A 459 -18.08 80.83 8.98
N PHE A 460 -18.35 82.12 9.20
CA PHE A 460 -18.03 83.20 8.26
C PHE A 460 -17.88 84.56 8.94
N TYR A 461 -17.51 85.57 8.17
CA TYR A 461 -17.41 86.95 8.66
C TYR A 461 -18.12 87.93 7.71
N VAL A 462 -18.52 89.06 8.27
CA VAL A 462 -19.27 90.12 7.58
C VAL A 462 -18.49 91.42 7.64
N PHE A 463 -18.63 92.23 6.59
CA PHE A 463 -18.04 93.55 6.50
C PHE A 463 -18.89 94.43 5.58
N ARG A 464 -19.16 95.67 6.00
CA ARG A 464 -19.81 96.71 5.21
C ARG A 464 -19.20 98.07 5.55
N ALA A 465 -18.64 98.74 4.55
CA ALA A 465 -18.12 100.09 4.71
C ALA A 465 -19.16 101.13 4.27
N THR A 466 -19.24 102.23 5.02
CA THR A 466 -19.98 103.44 4.64
C THR A 466 -19.06 104.67 4.77
N PRO A 467 -19.45 105.85 4.27
CA PRO A 467 -18.66 107.07 4.47
C PRO A 467 -18.46 107.46 5.94
N ARG A 468 -19.38 107.07 6.84
CA ARG A 468 -19.33 107.38 8.28
C ARG A 468 -18.45 106.41 9.07
N GLY A 469 -18.37 105.16 8.62
CA GLY A 469 -17.85 104.08 9.44
C GLY A 469 -17.82 102.74 8.72
N TYR A 470 -17.74 101.67 9.49
CA TYR A 470 -17.88 100.32 8.95
C TYR A 470 -18.46 99.37 9.98
N LEU A 471 -19.28 98.44 9.50
CA LEU A 471 -19.76 97.28 10.24
C LEU A 471 -18.83 96.10 9.94
N LEU A 472 -18.41 95.38 10.97
CA LEU A 472 -17.72 94.10 10.83
C LEU A 472 -18.21 93.10 11.86
N GLY A 473 -17.99 91.83 11.60
CA GLY A 473 -18.35 90.81 12.56
C GLY A 473 -18.00 89.40 12.14
N VAL A 474 -18.15 88.49 13.09
CA VAL A 474 -17.94 87.05 12.91
C VAL A 474 -19.24 86.34 13.24
N VAL A 475 -19.48 85.23 12.56
CA VAL A 475 -20.67 84.39 12.70
C VAL A 475 -20.22 82.94 12.71
N ASP A 476 -20.70 82.20 13.70
CA ASP A 476 -20.56 80.76 13.84
C ASP A 476 -21.97 80.16 13.79
N CYS A 477 -22.22 79.32 12.79
CA CYS A 477 -23.48 78.63 12.62
C CYS A 477 -23.39 77.21 13.17
N ALA A 478 -24.47 76.74 13.81
CA ALA A 478 -24.49 75.40 14.37
C ALA A 478 -24.17 74.30 13.33
N GLY A 479 -23.22 73.45 13.72
CA GLY A 479 -22.74 72.34 12.90
C GLY A 479 -21.60 72.75 11.96
N HIS A 480 -20.79 71.78 11.57
CA HIS A 480 -19.66 71.95 10.65
C HIS A 480 -19.92 71.16 9.36
N GLY A 481 -19.01 71.22 8.38
CA GLY A 481 -19.13 70.47 7.14
C GLY A 481 -20.30 70.95 6.27
N VAL A 482 -20.92 70.05 5.51
CA VAL A 482 -21.99 70.42 4.55
C VAL A 482 -23.22 71.08 5.23
N PRO A 483 -23.75 70.55 6.36
CA PRO A 483 -24.87 71.20 7.04
C PRO A 483 -24.52 72.61 7.55
N GLY A 484 -23.33 72.78 8.15
CA GLY A 484 -22.82 74.10 8.58
C GLY A 484 -22.74 75.07 7.40
N ALA A 485 -22.21 74.64 6.26
CA ALA A 485 -22.06 75.48 5.08
C ALA A 485 -23.40 75.95 4.49
N LEU A 486 -24.43 75.10 4.51
CA LEU A 486 -25.78 75.51 4.11
C LEU A 486 -26.36 76.54 5.09
N MET A 487 -26.12 76.36 6.39
CA MET A 487 -26.49 77.34 7.41
C MET A 487 -25.78 78.67 7.20
N THR A 488 -24.48 78.67 6.87
CA THR A 488 -23.71 79.88 6.52
C THR A 488 -24.36 80.66 5.39
N MET A 489 -24.83 80.00 4.32
CA MET A 489 -25.49 80.69 3.19
C MET A 489 -26.78 81.37 3.61
N LEU A 490 -27.60 80.69 4.41
CA LEU A 490 -28.88 81.20 4.90
C LEU A 490 -28.67 82.34 5.90
N ALA A 491 -27.75 82.15 6.84
CA ALA A 491 -27.33 83.15 7.82
C ALA A 491 -26.80 84.40 7.12
N ARG A 492 -26.00 84.24 6.07
CA ARG A 492 -25.48 85.37 5.30
C ARG A 492 -26.59 86.17 4.64
N ALA A 493 -27.56 85.51 4.02
CA ALA A 493 -28.71 86.17 3.41
C ALA A 493 -29.58 86.90 4.47
N ALA A 494 -29.82 86.27 5.63
CA ALA A 494 -30.55 86.88 6.73
C ALA A 494 -29.82 88.10 7.30
N ILE A 495 -28.50 88.04 7.51
CA ILE A 495 -27.72 89.18 8.01
C ILE A 495 -27.71 90.30 6.97
N ASP A 496 -27.52 90.00 5.69
CA ASP A 496 -27.54 91.02 4.64
C ASP A 496 -28.90 91.74 4.56
N HIS A 497 -30.02 91.00 4.75
CA HIS A 497 -31.34 91.61 4.83
C HIS A 497 -31.55 92.40 6.12
N ALA A 498 -31.08 91.90 7.27
CA ALA A 498 -31.13 92.59 8.55
C ALA A 498 -30.34 93.90 8.56
N ILE A 499 -29.20 93.96 7.87
CA ILE A 499 -28.41 95.20 7.68
C ILE A 499 -29.23 96.24 6.91
N LEU A 500 -29.93 95.84 5.85
CA LEU A 500 -30.79 96.75 5.09
C LEU A 500 -31.99 97.27 5.88
N GLU A 501 -32.50 96.47 6.83
CA GLU A 501 -33.65 96.83 7.67
C GLU A 501 -33.26 97.76 8.83
N ALA A 502 -32.21 97.39 9.58
CA ALA A 502 -31.82 98.09 10.80
C ALA A 502 -30.82 99.24 10.56
N GLY A 503 -30.09 99.21 9.44
CA GLY A 503 -28.94 100.08 9.17
C GLY A 503 -27.62 99.47 9.67
N GLU A 504 -26.51 99.84 9.04
CA GLU A 504 -25.17 99.33 9.40
C GLU A 504 -24.71 99.78 10.80
N ASP A 505 -25.26 100.90 11.32
CA ASP A 505 -24.82 101.54 12.55
C ASP A 505 -25.54 101.05 13.83
N ASP A 506 -26.43 100.07 13.72
CA ASP A 506 -27.11 99.42 14.85
C ASP A 506 -26.87 97.89 14.92
N PRO A 507 -25.71 97.44 15.46
CA PRO A 507 -25.39 96.02 15.61
C PRO A 507 -26.47 95.20 16.33
N ALA A 508 -27.06 95.74 17.40
CA ALA A 508 -28.14 95.08 18.14
C ALA A 508 -29.42 94.98 17.33
N GLY A 509 -29.79 96.03 16.59
CA GLY A 509 -30.88 96.01 15.62
C GLY A 509 -30.69 94.90 14.59
N ILE A 510 -29.49 94.77 14.04
CA ILE A 510 -29.14 93.72 13.08
C ILE A 510 -29.28 92.32 13.73
N LEU A 511 -28.79 92.11 14.95
CA LEU A 511 -28.95 90.81 15.64
C LEU A 511 -30.41 90.46 15.90
N ASN A 512 -31.23 91.42 16.36
CA ASN A 512 -32.64 91.19 16.62
C ASN A 512 -33.43 90.90 15.32
N ALA A 513 -33.12 91.60 14.23
CA ALA A 513 -33.70 91.34 12.92
C ALA A 513 -33.25 89.97 12.36
N THR A 514 -31.97 89.63 12.51
CA THR A 514 -31.42 88.33 12.11
C THR A 514 -32.08 87.18 12.88
N ASP A 515 -32.31 87.32 14.19
CA ASP A 515 -33.01 86.31 15.00
C ASP A 515 -34.44 86.08 14.51
N ARG A 516 -35.18 87.16 14.21
CA ARG A 516 -36.53 87.06 13.67
C ARG A 516 -36.53 86.37 12.29
N GLN A 517 -35.71 86.83 11.36
CA GLN A 517 -35.65 86.30 10.00
C GLN A 517 -35.20 84.83 9.97
N SER A 518 -34.22 84.47 10.79
CA SER A 518 -33.72 83.09 10.85
C SER A 518 -34.78 82.11 11.35
N ARG A 519 -35.63 82.52 12.30
CA ARG A 519 -36.76 81.70 12.78
C ARG A 519 -37.90 81.58 11.77
N GLU A 520 -38.06 82.57 10.89
CA GLU A 520 -39.05 82.55 9.81
C GLU A 520 -38.60 81.64 8.67
N LEU A 521 -37.30 81.69 8.34
CA LEU A 521 -36.68 80.84 7.31
C LEU A 521 -36.51 79.38 7.76
N LEU A 522 -36.17 79.15 9.04
CA LEU A 522 -35.92 77.83 9.61
C LEU A 522 -36.91 77.57 10.75
N ARG A 523 -38.06 77.03 10.39
CA ARG A 523 -39.12 76.63 11.33
C ARG A 523 -38.73 75.39 12.11
N GLU A 524 -38.46 75.58 13.40
CA GLU A 524 -37.96 74.55 14.32
C GLU A 524 -38.92 73.34 14.47
N ASP A 525 -40.21 73.53 14.18
CA ASP A 525 -41.25 72.49 14.18
C ASP A 525 -41.29 71.62 12.91
N GLU A 526 -40.70 72.11 11.81
CA GLU A 526 -40.60 71.39 10.54
C GLU A 526 -39.24 70.67 10.38
N LEU A 527 -38.30 70.88 11.31
CA LEU A 527 -36.95 70.31 11.27
C LEU A 527 -36.78 69.15 12.27
N PRO A 528 -36.02 68.09 11.92
CA PRO A 528 -35.64 67.05 12.87
C PRO A 528 -34.93 67.64 14.10
N PRO A 529 -35.15 67.10 15.32
CA PRO A 529 -34.51 67.59 16.55
C PRO A 529 -32.98 67.55 16.54
N THR A 530 -32.39 66.82 15.59
CA THR A 530 -30.96 66.64 15.38
C THR A 530 -30.30 67.80 14.63
N ILE A 531 -31.08 68.68 13.97
CA ILE A 531 -30.55 69.83 13.23
C ILE A 531 -30.57 71.05 14.15
N ALA A 532 -29.39 71.44 14.63
CA ALA A 532 -29.23 72.69 15.35
C ALA A 532 -29.23 73.87 14.36
N THR A 533 -29.99 74.91 14.66
CA THR A 533 -30.16 76.10 13.79
C THR A 533 -29.67 77.39 14.45
N ASN A 534 -29.12 77.29 15.66
CA ASN A 534 -28.64 78.44 16.41
C ASN A 534 -27.34 79.00 15.81
N MET A 535 -27.09 80.28 16.04
CA MET A 535 -25.87 80.95 15.55
C MET A 535 -25.29 81.87 16.61
N ASP A 536 -23.98 81.82 16.77
CA ASP A 536 -23.23 82.74 17.60
C ASP A 536 -22.71 83.87 16.71
N ILE A 537 -22.97 85.12 17.11
CA ILE A 537 -22.69 86.29 16.25
C ILE A 537 -22.08 87.40 17.09
N GLY A 538 -21.04 88.05 16.59
CA GLY A 538 -20.45 89.24 17.16
C GLY A 538 -20.38 90.33 16.10
N LEU A 539 -21.10 91.43 16.30
CA LEU A 539 -21.16 92.55 15.37
C LEU A 539 -20.62 93.83 16.02
N VAL A 540 -19.81 94.55 15.26
CA VAL A 540 -19.19 95.81 15.68
C VAL A 540 -19.43 96.87 14.61
N TRP A 541 -20.03 97.99 15.02
CA TRP A 541 -20.06 99.21 14.25
C TRP A 541 -18.95 100.15 14.74
N VAL A 542 -18.10 100.60 13.82
CA VAL A 542 -17.04 101.59 14.07
C VAL A 542 -17.44 102.91 13.43
N ASP A 543 -17.80 103.90 14.24
CA ASP A 543 -18.09 105.26 13.79
C ASP A 543 -16.80 106.08 13.78
N ARG A 544 -16.23 106.28 12.59
CA ARG A 544 -14.97 107.01 12.42
C ARG A 544 -15.13 108.51 12.67
N LEU A 545 -16.33 109.06 12.44
CA LEU A 545 -16.61 110.48 12.64
C LEU A 545 -16.86 110.80 14.11
N ALA A 546 -17.62 109.95 14.81
CA ALA A 546 -17.91 110.13 16.24
C ALA A 546 -16.77 109.63 17.16
N GLY A 547 -15.85 108.81 16.64
CA GLY A 547 -14.79 108.21 17.44
C GLY A 547 -15.34 107.19 18.45
N THR A 548 -16.40 106.47 18.09
CA THR A 548 -17.08 105.51 18.96
C THR A 548 -17.22 104.15 18.29
N LEU A 549 -17.33 103.12 19.13
CA LEU A 549 -17.55 101.73 18.75
C LEU A 549 -18.81 101.24 19.44
N ALA A 550 -19.76 100.70 18.68
CA ALA A 550 -20.91 99.99 19.21
C ALA A 550 -20.75 98.49 18.96
N PHE A 551 -20.91 97.67 19.99
CA PHE A 551 -20.87 96.21 19.87
C PHE A 551 -22.14 95.57 20.42
N ALA A 552 -22.59 94.54 19.71
CA ALA A 552 -23.60 93.60 20.19
C ALA A 552 -23.15 92.18 19.82
N GLY A 553 -23.31 91.25 20.76
CA GLY A 553 -22.95 89.85 20.57
C GLY A 553 -24.02 88.90 21.09
N ALA A 554 -24.21 87.79 20.38
CA ALA A 554 -24.95 86.60 20.76
C ALA A 554 -23.95 85.47 20.98
N LYS A 555 -23.71 85.10 22.25
CA LYS A 555 -22.67 84.16 22.73
C LYS A 555 -21.21 84.48 22.37
N MET A 556 -20.95 85.44 21.50
CA MET A 556 -19.61 85.92 21.18
C MET A 556 -19.24 87.19 21.96
N SER A 557 -17.98 87.32 22.34
CA SER A 557 -17.43 88.49 23.05
C SER A 557 -16.50 89.28 22.14
N LEU A 558 -16.43 90.60 22.34
CA LEU A 558 -15.42 91.45 21.73
C LEU A 558 -14.26 91.63 22.71
N TYR A 559 -13.06 91.29 22.26
CA TYR A 559 -11.83 91.52 23.02
C TYR A 559 -11.14 92.78 22.50
N ALA A 560 -10.51 93.55 23.39
CA ALA A 560 -9.72 94.71 23.02
C ALA A 560 -8.45 94.79 23.88
N SER A 561 -7.29 94.99 23.29
CA SER A 561 -6.03 95.14 24.03
C SER A 561 -5.09 96.19 23.42
N ASN A 562 -4.36 96.88 24.29
CA ASN A 562 -3.25 97.77 23.96
C ASN A 562 -1.87 97.16 24.33
N GLY A 563 -1.81 95.87 24.65
CA GLY A 563 -0.57 95.18 25.03
C GLY A 563 -0.17 95.31 26.49
N GLN A 564 -0.93 96.05 27.29
CA GLN A 564 -0.80 96.10 28.75
C GLN A 564 -2.11 95.70 29.42
N ASP A 565 -3.21 96.27 28.95
CA ASP A 565 -4.57 96.03 29.42
C ASP A 565 -5.35 95.15 28.43
N LEU A 566 -6.30 94.39 28.96
CA LEU A 566 -7.28 93.63 28.19
C LEU A 566 -8.68 94.01 28.66
N GLN A 567 -9.55 94.38 27.71
CA GLN A 567 -10.97 94.59 27.92
C GLN A 567 -11.76 93.51 27.20
N VAL A 568 -12.69 92.89 27.92
CA VAL A 568 -13.59 91.86 27.36
C VAL A 568 -15.02 92.34 27.49
N GLN A 569 -15.60 92.69 26.34
CA GLN A 569 -17.00 93.08 26.24
C GLN A 569 -17.84 91.84 25.91
N ARG A 570 -18.49 91.29 26.94
CA ARG A 570 -19.26 90.05 26.82
C ARG A 570 -20.56 90.28 26.04
N GLY A 571 -20.83 89.39 25.09
CA GLY A 571 -22.14 89.29 24.44
C GLY A 571 -23.21 88.72 25.37
N ALA A 572 -24.45 88.69 24.87
CA ALA A 572 -25.56 88.01 25.52
C ALA A 572 -25.30 86.51 25.62
N LYS A 573 -25.78 85.86 26.70
CA LYS A 573 -25.58 84.41 26.95
C LYS A 573 -26.34 83.49 25.99
N ARG A 574 -27.08 84.03 25.03
CA ARG A 574 -27.99 83.28 24.13
C ARG A 574 -27.62 83.52 22.68
N ALA A 575 -27.53 82.43 21.94
CA ALA A 575 -27.34 82.41 20.50
C ALA A 575 -28.57 82.97 19.78
N VAL A 576 -28.35 83.47 18.57
CA VAL A 576 -29.42 83.78 17.61
C VAL A 576 -30.14 82.48 17.23
N ALA A 577 -31.44 82.55 16.96
CA ALA A 577 -32.31 81.43 16.61
C ALA A 577 -32.42 80.33 17.70
N GLN A 578 -31.97 80.58 18.94
CA GLN A 578 -32.15 79.63 20.05
C GLN A 578 -33.61 79.54 20.50
N LYS A 579 -34.09 78.40 21.00
CA LYS A 579 -35.49 78.18 21.41
C LYS A 579 -36.13 79.28 22.29
N ARG A 580 -35.36 79.90 23.20
CA ARG A 580 -35.84 81.02 24.03
C ARG A 580 -35.42 82.36 23.43
N ARG A 581 -36.41 83.21 23.13
CA ARG A 581 -36.19 84.56 22.61
C ARG A 581 -35.41 85.43 23.59
N THR A 582 -34.58 86.32 23.06
CA THR A 582 -33.84 87.33 23.80
C THR A 582 -33.77 88.60 22.95
N THR A 583 -33.68 89.76 23.59
CA THR A 583 -33.38 91.02 22.90
C THR A 583 -31.92 91.36 23.11
N TYR A 584 -31.23 91.70 22.03
CA TYR A 584 -29.85 92.16 22.05
C TYR A 584 -29.81 93.69 22.18
N CYS A 585 -28.78 94.21 22.86
CA CYS A 585 -28.59 95.64 23.09
C CYS A 585 -27.16 96.05 22.72
N ASN A 586 -26.99 97.26 22.18
CA ASN A 586 -25.67 97.82 21.91
C ASN A 586 -25.02 98.24 23.22
N VAL A 587 -23.72 98.00 23.31
CA VAL A 587 -22.86 98.64 24.29
C VAL A 587 -21.86 99.48 23.53
N THR A 588 -21.95 100.80 23.74
CA THR A 588 -21.15 101.81 23.02
C THR A 588 -20.01 102.28 23.90
N GLN A 589 -18.82 102.38 23.33
CA GLN A 589 -17.61 102.85 24.00
C GLN A 589 -16.78 103.77 23.09
N PRO A 590 -15.93 104.64 23.66
CA PRO A 590 -14.96 105.41 22.86
C PRO A 590 -13.99 104.49 22.12
N LEU A 591 -13.60 104.88 20.90
CA LEU A 591 -12.51 104.25 20.18
C LEU A 591 -11.18 104.71 20.77
N HIS A 592 -10.35 103.77 21.19
CA HIS A 592 -9.04 104.07 21.76
C HIS A 592 -7.93 103.87 20.72
N ALA A 593 -7.11 104.91 20.50
CA ALA A 593 -5.94 104.80 19.66
C ALA A 593 -4.93 103.80 20.24
N GLY A 594 -4.33 102.97 19.39
CA GLY A 594 -3.35 101.95 19.81
C GLY A 594 -3.96 100.66 20.38
N TRP A 595 -5.30 100.52 20.36
CA TRP A 595 -5.99 99.29 20.75
C TRP A 595 -6.30 98.43 19.53
N THR A 596 -6.13 97.12 19.69
CA THR A 596 -6.53 96.10 18.71
C THR A 596 -7.75 95.39 19.23
N TYR A 597 -8.77 95.30 18.39
CA TYR A 597 -10.04 94.66 18.71
C TYR A 597 -10.13 93.31 17.98
N THR A 598 -10.55 92.26 18.69
CA THR A 598 -10.60 90.89 18.16
C THR A 598 -11.93 90.22 18.46
N LEU A 599 -12.52 89.60 17.45
CA LEU A 599 -13.63 88.65 17.54
C LEU A 599 -13.12 87.24 17.22
N CYS A 600 -13.65 86.23 17.90
CA CYS A 600 -13.21 84.85 17.77
C CYS A 600 -14.38 83.88 18.00
N THR A 601 -14.52 82.89 17.12
CA THR A 601 -15.45 81.76 17.32
C THR A 601 -14.91 80.78 18.35
N ASP A 602 -15.78 79.91 18.86
CA ASP A 602 -15.37 78.97 19.92
C ASP A 602 -14.40 77.90 19.40
N GLY A 603 -14.37 77.60 18.11
CA GLY A 603 -13.44 76.62 17.53
C GLY A 603 -11.97 76.89 17.83
N PHE A 604 -11.53 78.15 17.91
CA PHE A 604 -10.16 78.45 18.35
C PHE A 604 -9.94 78.10 19.83
N LEU A 605 -10.92 78.45 20.68
CA LEU A 605 -10.86 78.26 22.13
C LEU A 605 -10.99 76.78 22.51
N ASP A 606 -11.78 76.03 21.74
CA ASP A 606 -12.11 74.63 22.00
C ASP A 606 -11.17 73.64 21.30
N GLN A 607 -10.26 74.13 20.45
CA GLN A 607 -9.24 73.32 19.80
C GLN A 607 -8.45 72.52 20.85
N ALA A 608 -8.52 71.19 20.75
CA ALA A 608 -7.80 70.31 21.65
C ALA A 608 -6.31 70.30 21.31
N GLY A 609 -5.47 70.31 22.35
CA GLY A 609 -4.02 70.40 22.20
C GLY A 609 -3.24 70.32 23.52
N GLY A 610 -1.94 70.56 23.41
CA GLY A 610 -0.97 70.45 24.50
C GLY A 610 -0.81 69.02 25.03
N GLU A 611 -0.10 68.87 26.14
CA GLU A 611 0.25 67.56 26.71
C GLU A 611 -0.96 66.71 27.16
N HIS A 612 -2.08 67.36 27.46
CA HIS A 612 -3.25 66.74 28.09
C HIS A 612 -4.49 66.69 27.17
N GLY A 613 -4.40 67.24 25.95
CA GLY A 613 -5.53 67.29 24.99
C GLY A 613 -6.69 68.18 25.43
N PHE A 614 -6.45 69.17 26.29
CA PHE A 614 -7.48 70.15 26.68
C PHE A 614 -7.71 71.19 25.59
N GLY A 615 -8.84 71.90 25.65
CA GLY A 615 -9.08 73.07 24.80
C GLY A 615 -8.04 74.17 25.03
N PHE A 616 -7.73 74.94 23.98
CA PHE A 616 -6.81 76.08 24.05
C PHE A 616 -7.18 77.03 25.20
N GLY A 617 -8.47 77.34 25.30
CA GLY A 617 -9.11 77.99 26.43
C GLY A 617 -8.94 79.51 26.48
N ASN A 618 -9.86 80.17 27.19
CA ASN A 618 -9.89 81.63 27.31
C ASN A 618 -8.61 82.22 27.91
N GLN A 619 -8.03 81.58 28.93
CA GLN A 619 -6.84 82.13 29.62
C GLN A 619 -5.63 82.26 28.69
N ARG A 620 -5.38 81.26 27.84
CA ARG A 620 -4.28 81.31 26.87
C ARG A 620 -4.58 82.29 25.75
N PHE A 621 -5.83 82.30 25.27
CA PHE A 621 -6.26 83.22 24.23
C PHE A 621 -6.10 84.68 24.68
N GLU A 622 -6.60 85.02 25.86
CA GLU A 622 -6.48 86.35 26.46
C GLU A 622 -5.02 86.77 26.67
N ALA A 623 -4.15 85.86 27.12
CA ALA A 623 -2.71 86.14 27.24
C ALA A 623 -2.07 86.43 25.88
N MET A 624 -2.42 85.64 24.86
CA MET A 624 -1.94 85.81 23.49
C MET A 624 -2.42 87.12 22.86
N LEU A 625 -3.65 87.55 23.15
CA LEU A 625 -4.18 88.83 22.70
C LEU A 625 -3.35 90.00 23.25
N VAL A 626 -2.99 89.96 24.53
CA VAL A 626 -2.15 90.99 25.17
C VAL A 626 -0.73 90.96 24.60
N GLU A 627 -0.10 89.79 24.53
CA GLU A 627 1.28 89.65 24.06
C GLU A 627 1.48 90.22 22.64
N TYR A 628 0.55 89.91 21.74
CA TYR A 628 0.64 90.30 20.34
C TYR A 628 -0.20 91.55 19.99
N ALA A 629 -0.78 92.23 20.97
CA ALA A 629 -1.70 93.36 20.78
C ALA A 629 -1.12 94.51 19.96
N GLN A 630 0.20 94.71 19.98
CA GLN A 630 0.89 95.82 19.31
C GLN A 630 1.36 95.48 17.89
N LEU A 631 1.44 94.19 17.54
CA LEU A 631 1.79 93.77 16.18
C LEU A 631 0.74 94.25 15.17
N PRO A 632 1.11 94.48 13.89
CA PRO A 632 0.13 94.68 12.84
C PRO A 632 -0.90 93.53 12.83
N PRO A 633 -2.21 93.79 12.69
CA PRO A 633 -3.24 92.75 12.77
C PRO A 633 -3.01 91.52 11.88
N GLU A 634 -2.46 91.69 10.67
CA GLU A 634 -2.06 90.56 9.81
C GLU A 634 -0.97 89.67 10.47
N GLN A 635 0.06 90.28 11.05
CA GLN A 635 1.13 89.55 11.75
C GLN A 635 0.63 88.94 13.06
N GLN A 636 -0.31 89.61 13.73
CA GLN A 636 -0.98 89.10 14.92
C GLN A 636 -1.72 87.80 14.59
N ILE A 637 -2.52 87.78 13.52
CA ILE A 637 -3.22 86.57 13.07
C ILE A 637 -2.25 85.44 12.71
N ALA A 638 -1.14 85.75 12.01
CA ALA A 638 -0.13 84.74 11.71
C ALA A 638 0.50 84.13 12.97
N ARG A 639 0.68 84.94 14.04
CA ARG A 639 1.11 84.45 15.34
C ARG A 639 0.04 83.58 16.00
N PHE A 640 -1.21 84.01 15.97
CA PHE A 640 -2.32 83.22 16.52
C PHE A 640 -2.44 81.85 15.86
N GLU A 641 -2.33 81.80 14.53
CA GLU A 641 -2.34 80.54 13.79
C GLU A 641 -1.15 79.65 14.15
N THR A 642 0.05 80.23 14.28
CA THR A 642 1.25 79.47 14.67
C THR A 642 1.12 78.87 16.08
N GLU A 643 0.63 79.66 17.05
CA GLU A 643 0.39 79.19 18.43
C GLU A 643 -0.68 78.10 18.46
N LEU A 644 -1.76 78.27 17.70
CA LEU A 644 -2.83 77.29 17.60
C LEU A 644 -2.34 75.97 17.00
N VAL A 645 -1.58 76.00 15.90
CA VAL A 645 -1.02 74.81 15.25
C VAL A 645 -0.02 74.10 16.17
N SER A 646 0.83 74.87 16.86
CA SER A 646 1.78 74.35 17.85
C SER A 646 1.05 73.66 19.01
N TYR A 647 -0.02 74.27 19.52
CA TYR A 647 -0.84 73.70 20.57
C TYR A 647 -1.59 72.44 20.10
N GLN A 648 -2.18 72.48 18.90
CA GLN A 648 -2.95 71.38 18.30
C GLN A 648 -2.10 70.10 18.13
N GLY A 649 -0.87 70.22 17.66
CA GLY A 649 0.00 69.07 17.40
C GLY A 649 -0.61 68.10 16.37
N GLU A 650 -0.67 66.80 16.70
CA GLU A 650 -1.24 65.76 15.84
C GLU A 650 -2.76 65.59 15.99
N LEU A 651 -3.39 66.32 16.92
CA LEU A 651 -4.83 66.18 17.15
C LEU A 651 -5.63 66.80 16.00
N PRO A 652 -6.80 66.21 15.63
CA PRO A 652 -7.63 66.77 14.57
C PRO A 652 -8.21 68.13 14.98
N GLN A 653 -8.53 68.94 13.97
CA GLN A 653 -9.29 70.17 14.20
C GLN A 653 -10.70 69.79 14.70
N ARG A 654 -11.16 70.41 15.79
CA ARG A 654 -12.43 70.02 16.42
C ARG A 654 -13.65 70.69 15.82
N ASP A 655 -13.51 71.97 15.47
CA ASP A 655 -14.58 72.79 14.92
C ASP A 655 -14.05 73.79 13.88
N ASP A 656 -14.94 74.53 13.23
CA ASP A 656 -14.57 75.64 12.35
C ASP A 656 -13.92 76.79 13.14
N ILE A 657 -12.90 77.45 12.58
CA ILE A 657 -12.10 78.44 13.31
C ILE A 657 -12.11 79.76 12.57
N THR A 658 -12.60 80.81 13.24
CA THR A 658 -12.57 82.18 12.71
C THR A 658 -12.12 83.19 13.75
N VAL A 659 -11.12 83.98 13.38
CA VAL A 659 -10.62 85.12 14.17
C VAL A 659 -10.54 86.35 13.29
N LEU A 660 -11.16 87.45 13.70
CA LEU A 660 -11.11 88.73 13.01
C LEU A 660 -10.53 89.79 13.96
N SER A 661 -9.35 90.29 13.64
CA SER A 661 -8.69 91.38 14.35
C SER A 661 -8.71 92.66 13.51
N PHE A 662 -8.91 93.82 14.15
CA PHE A 662 -8.80 95.12 13.48
C PHE A 662 -8.28 96.22 14.41
N ARG A 663 -7.66 97.23 13.82
CA ARG A 663 -7.15 98.44 14.49
C ARG A 663 -7.62 99.68 13.73
N LEU A 664 -7.76 100.82 14.42
CA LEU A 664 -8.13 102.07 13.77
C LEU A 664 -6.95 102.66 12.96
N GLN A 665 -7.23 103.19 11.76
CA GLN A 665 -6.33 104.10 11.05
C GLN A 665 -6.25 105.45 11.78
N PRO A 666 -5.07 105.98 12.12
CA PRO A 666 -4.97 107.39 12.48
C PRO A 666 -5.31 108.24 11.24
N SER A 667 -6.29 109.14 11.33
CA SER A 667 -6.67 110.02 10.22
C SER A 667 -5.47 110.83 9.71
N PRO A 668 -5.13 110.81 8.40
CA PRO A 668 -4.11 111.69 7.86
C PRO A 668 -4.59 113.15 7.91
N THR A 669 -3.75 114.01 8.46
CA THR A 669 -3.90 115.48 8.45
C THR A 669 -3.82 115.98 7.00
N PRO A 670 -4.68 116.89 6.51
CA PRO A 670 -4.71 117.21 5.08
C PRO A 670 -3.67 118.30 4.71
N PHE A 671 -2.59 117.92 4.01
CA PHE A 671 -1.70 118.79 3.21
C PHE A 671 -0.88 117.90 2.26
N SER A 672 -0.47 118.25 1.03
CA SER A 672 -0.68 119.39 0.13
C SER A 672 -0.25 118.95 -1.28
N GLU A 673 -0.90 119.43 -2.33
CA GLU A 673 -0.59 119.17 -3.74
C GLU A 673 0.80 119.66 -4.17
N GLN A 674 1.86 118.85 -4.04
CA GLN A 674 3.12 119.05 -4.76
C GLN A 674 3.86 117.71 -4.97
N ASP A 675 3.34 116.82 -5.83
CA ASP A 675 4.23 115.93 -6.59
C ASP A 675 3.53 115.29 -7.80
N THR A 676 3.42 116.04 -8.90
CA THR A 676 3.04 115.49 -10.22
C THR A 676 4.07 115.91 -11.26
N GLN A 677 5.27 115.36 -11.19
CA GLN A 677 6.18 115.37 -12.33
C GLN A 677 7.24 114.27 -12.21
N HIS A 678 6.92 113.04 -12.65
CA HIS A 678 7.81 112.19 -13.47
C HIS A 678 7.23 110.77 -13.60
N ARG A 679 6.71 110.43 -14.79
CA ARG A 679 6.93 109.15 -15.50
C ARG A 679 6.10 109.11 -16.78
N ARG A 680 6.76 109.20 -17.94
CA ARG A 680 6.27 108.66 -19.22
C ARG A 680 7.04 107.38 -19.54
N PRO A 681 6.41 106.35 -20.14
CA PRO A 681 7.04 105.07 -20.47
C PRO A 681 7.77 105.11 -21.83
N ALA A 682 8.82 104.29 -21.97
CA ALA A 682 9.55 104.06 -23.22
C ALA A 682 8.95 102.86 -24.02
N PRO A 683 9.03 102.85 -25.37
CA PRO A 683 8.37 101.85 -26.20
C PRO A 683 9.26 100.64 -26.56
N ALA A 684 8.56 99.58 -26.97
CA ALA A 684 9.04 98.27 -27.40
C ALA A 684 9.78 98.27 -28.75
N ASN A 685 10.58 97.22 -28.98
CA ASN A 685 11.12 96.85 -30.29
C ASN A 685 11.20 95.31 -30.44
N PRO A 686 11.30 94.77 -31.67
CA PRO A 686 10.44 93.68 -32.13
C PRO A 686 11.16 92.35 -32.45
N VAL A 687 10.34 91.34 -32.71
CA VAL A 687 10.63 89.95 -33.07
C VAL A 687 10.86 89.78 -34.59
N SER A 688 11.77 88.89 -35.00
CA SER A 688 11.68 88.07 -36.24
C SER A 688 12.87 87.07 -36.41
N PRO A 689 12.81 86.02 -37.26
CA PRO A 689 12.16 84.73 -36.97
C PRO A 689 12.93 83.48 -37.49
N ARG A 690 12.29 82.30 -37.36
CA ARG A 690 12.32 81.07 -38.20
C ARG A 690 13.06 79.83 -37.70
N GLY A 691 12.31 78.73 -37.74
CA GLY A 691 12.74 77.33 -37.72
C GLY A 691 11.54 76.44 -37.40
N GLU A 692 10.78 76.04 -38.42
CA GLU A 692 9.54 75.25 -38.38
C GLU A 692 9.66 73.87 -37.67
N PRO A 693 8.58 73.35 -37.06
CA PRO A 693 8.40 71.92 -36.79
C PRO A 693 7.45 71.27 -37.82
N SER A 694 7.77 70.03 -38.19
CA SER A 694 6.92 69.17 -39.02
C SER A 694 5.71 68.65 -38.23
N GLN A 695 4.53 68.84 -38.81
CA GLN A 695 3.24 68.32 -38.40
C GLN A 695 3.14 66.80 -38.56
N GLU A 696 2.39 66.14 -37.66
CA GLU A 696 1.21 65.36 -38.05
C GLU A 696 0.33 65.12 -36.82
N GLU A 697 -0.89 65.64 -36.89
CA GLU A 697 -1.95 65.61 -35.88
C GLU A 697 -3.24 65.33 -36.67
N THR A 698 -4.06 64.34 -36.29
CA THR A 698 -5.42 64.46 -35.69
C THR A 698 -6.32 63.30 -36.22
N PRO A 699 -7.59 63.11 -35.77
CA PRO A 699 -8.26 63.47 -34.51
C PRO A 699 -9.07 62.29 -33.88
N TRP A 700 -9.47 62.44 -32.61
CA TRP A 700 -10.73 61.88 -32.11
C TRP A 700 -11.57 63.01 -31.50
N THR A 701 -12.75 63.21 -32.07
CA THR A 701 -13.84 64.08 -31.61
C THR A 701 -14.68 63.41 -30.52
N CYS A 702 -15.37 64.27 -29.77
CA CYS A 702 -16.27 64.05 -28.63
C CYS A 702 -17.28 62.90 -28.73
#